data_AF-A0A7C2LSV0-F1
#
_entry.id   AF-A0A7C2LSV0-F1
#
_cell.length_a   1.000
_cell.length_b   1.000
_cell.length_c   1.000
_cell.angle_alpha   90.00
_cell.angle_beta   90.00
_cell.angle_gamma   90.00
#
_symmetry.space_group_name_H-M   'P 1'
#
loop_
_entity.id
_entity.type
_entity.pdbx_description
1 polymer ?
#
loop_
_entity_poly.entity_id
_entity_poly.type
_entity_poly.pdbx_seq_one_letter_code
_entity_poly.pdbx_strand_id
1 'polypeptide(L)'
;MAASSYSGIFYQGSGVYSGARAIVARRGNQIAISFRGTDSGVDFINYGNLFAGNTYINAFASLLTRVSAYASSNGLSGSDVLVTGHSLGAGAANNLRNVSASSFGGFFDTSTYVTFATPFVSASNNILNFGFENDAIFQVSDGDTPNRTDNVTYFDAGFAGASWPGLNFSILDAGDRTSHGIDNYICAVDVLASSPFFSETNPDSVVIIDRVAGTVQDKNTASTFGDVVTNHVGQGALIIGEERADTIRDGTGNDWIDARGGADIVVLSDGSDRVYGGLDSDTVILFNDSRADATVSVVGSTRTISLAGGEVKTLVDVEKVIYRGLTHVTSSSLLPHGSNVLFANDDGSSSLISLGSIFEEGLDFNGRHFTGVYVNNNGSITFEGPLSTFTPQRIGDGSQTIIAPFWGDVDTRPGGSSGSVSWDFNTARDSFIVTWDNVGYYNQHTDKRNTFQLELVDQGAGNFEIIYRYTAVNWTTGDASGGSGGLGGVVARAGFSSGNGLYFELPGSGSQASVLNWENTRGTTGIAGVWQFQVYDSDLLNMGSGGSNVYNGTSGDDYYFGNGGADILAGGRGNDRLFGGTGGDRLNGGDGNDLLDGGAQNDTFIAGSGAGDDIYIGGDGIDTVIYKSTMLGVLVDLAAVVDQATGPEIGVDQISEIENVTGGSGADQLRGDGLSNVLVGLAGGDLLDGRGGNDNLLGGLGDDTYFVDASGDKVTELAGQGTDTVHSLISYILGPNVENLVLLGGGGAIHGTGNELNNVISGNASDNKLKGGLGLDTVSYEMATAGVVVGLAMTSAQNTVGAGTDTLSGFENLRGSTHGDNLTGSGGNNVLEGLDGDDTLNGGAGTDTASYLLAGGAVTVSLAITTAQNTGGAGTDTLTAIERLIGSTFADVLTGDSLANRIDGLGGDDTIEGGAGADTLIGGTNGAAGDTVSYASASAGVTVKLGTQDGLTAQNTVGGGSDVLSGFENVTGSGHDDKLVGSSLANVLSGGAGNDTLDGKAGTDILIGGTGADVFHFHSALNASTNVDHISDFELGTDRIELENAIFTKLTALGTLSVDFFVIGTLAADANDYVIYDDVGGALYYDSNGSGAGGQVQFATLATGLALTNASFAVT
;
A
#
# COMPACT_ATOMS: atom_id res chain seq x y z
N MET A 1 11.36 11.22 1.41
CA MET A 1 12.74 11.67 1.08
C MET A 1 13.50 10.64 0.25
N ALA A 2 13.24 9.34 0.39
CA ALA A 2 13.78 8.28 -0.46
C ALA A 2 13.07 8.21 -1.85
N ALA A 3 12.89 9.37 -2.50
CA ALA A 3 12.32 9.48 -3.84
C ALA A 3 13.20 10.39 -4.70
N SER A 4 13.36 10.01 -5.97
CA SER A 4 14.43 10.32 -6.93
C SER A 4 14.67 11.79 -7.35
N SER A 5 14.11 12.80 -6.66
CA SER A 5 14.04 14.20 -7.15
C SER A 5 14.82 15.26 -6.34
N TYR A 6 15.66 14.88 -5.37
CA TYR A 6 16.39 15.84 -4.52
C TYR A 6 17.91 15.89 -4.76
N SER A 7 18.41 16.93 -5.44
CA SER A 7 19.85 17.24 -5.46
C SER A 7 20.30 17.87 -4.12
N GLY A 8 20.57 17.04 -3.13
CA GLY A 8 20.97 17.48 -1.78
C GLY A 8 22.42 17.98 -1.70
N ILE A 9 22.67 19.05 -0.94
CA ILE A 9 24.04 19.46 -0.58
C ILE A 9 24.46 18.73 0.70
N PHE A 10 25.57 17.99 0.62
CA PHE A 10 26.16 17.29 1.76
C PHE A 10 26.97 18.23 2.66
N TYR A 11 26.77 18.10 3.97
CA TYR A 11 27.50 18.82 5.00
C TYR A 11 28.09 17.85 6.03
N GLN A 12 29.32 18.10 6.44
CA GLN A 12 29.97 17.38 7.55
C GLN A 12 29.85 18.19 8.85
N GLY A 13 29.70 17.48 9.96
CA GLY A 13 29.75 18.05 11.30
C GLY A 13 31.13 18.62 11.64
N SER A 14 31.20 19.38 12.73
CA SER A 14 32.43 20.08 13.16
C SER A 14 33.00 19.53 14.48
N GLY A 15 34.29 19.76 14.70
CA GLY A 15 34.99 19.36 15.93
C GLY A 15 35.11 17.83 16.07
N VAL A 16 34.70 17.31 17.22
CA VAL A 16 34.70 15.85 17.51
C VAL A 16 33.62 15.07 16.74
N TYR A 17 32.69 15.77 16.07
CA TYR A 17 31.59 15.19 15.29
C TYR A 17 31.85 15.24 13.78
N SER A 18 33.11 15.27 13.33
CA SER A 18 33.47 15.37 11.91
C SER A 18 33.00 14.20 11.03
N GLY A 19 32.64 13.06 11.64
CA GLY A 19 32.01 11.94 10.94
C GLY A 19 30.51 12.10 10.71
N ALA A 20 29.82 13.00 11.44
CA ALA A 20 28.39 13.22 11.33
C ALA A 20 28.05 13.92 10.00
N ARG A 21 26.93 13.55 9.38
CA ARG A 21 26.51 14.10 8.08
C ARG A 21 25.11 14.68 8.14
N ALA A 22 24.87 15.70 7.32
CA ALA A 22 23.55 16.22 7.04
C ALA A 22 23.39 16.47 5.53
N ILE A 23 22.19 16.23 5.02
CA ILE A 23 21.75 16.55 3.66
C ILE A 23 20.70 17.63 3.78
N VAL A 24 20.83 18.69 2.99
CA VAL A 24 19.78 19.72 2.84
C VAL A 24 19.36 19.78 1.38
N ALA A 25 18.05 19.70 1.14
CA ALA A 25 17.44 19.70 -0.17
C ALA A 25 16.16 20.57 -0.20
N ARG A 26 15.63 20.87 -1.39
CA ARG A 26 14.44 21.72 -1.59
C ARG A 26 13.58 21.20 -2.75
N ARG A 27 12.26 21.20 -2.60
CA ARG A 27 11.26 20.94 -3.66
C ARG A 27 10.14 21.98 -3.51
N GLY A 28 9.93 22.81 -4.54
CA GLY A 28 9.00 23.93 -4.46
C GLY A 28 9.30 24.87 -3.28
N ASN A 29 8.32 25.04 -2.39
CA ASN A 29 8.46 25.83 -1.17
C ASN A 29 8.98 25.02 0.04
N GLN A 30 9.03 23.68 -0.02
CA GLN A 30 9.52 22.88 1.10
C GLN A 30 11.05 22.74 1.08
N ILE A 31 11.70 22.98 2.22
CA ILE A 31 13.09 22.64 2.50
C ILE A 31 13.10 21.37 3.37
N ALA A 32 14.05 20.48 3.14
CA ALA A 32 14.11 19.22 3.86
C ALA A 32 15.54 18.95 4.35
N ILE A 33 15.69 18.66 5.64
CA ILE A 33 16.97 18.44 6.35
C ILE A 33 16.99 17.00 6.86
N SER A 34 17.90 16.17 6.34
CA SER A 34 18.10 14.80 6.82
C SER A 34 19.46 14.66 7.50
N PHE A 35 19.47 14.19 8.74
CA PHE A 35 20.69 13.87 9.48
C PHE A 35 21.05 12.38 9.34
N ARG A 36 22.35 12.08 9.25
CA ARG A 36 22.89 10.71 9.21
C ARG A 36 24.03 10.53 10.21
N GLY A 37 24.04 9.37 10.88
CA GLY A 37 25.10 8.89 11.76
C GLY A 37 26.44 8.66 11.03
N THR A 38 27.43 8.08 11.72
CA THR A 38 28.77 7.89 11.13
C THR A 38 29.00 6.43 10.77
N ASP A 39 29.37 6.12 9.53
CA ASP A 39 29.56 4.73 9.08
C ASP A 39 30.87 4.09 9.63
N SER A 40 31.29 4.42 10.85
CA SER A 40 32.61 4.11 11.39
C SER A 40 32.61 3.84 12.89
N GLY A 41 33.55 3.00 13.37
CA GLY A 41 33.66 2.56 14.77
C GLY A 41 33.96 3.64 15.83
N VAL A 42 33.83 4.93 15.47
CA VAL A 42 33.83 6.07 16.38
C VAL A 42 32.47 6.23 17.09
N ASP A 43 31.41 5.59 16.57
CA ASP A 43 30.03 5.76 17.05
C ASP A 43 29.76 5.35 18.50
N PHE A 44 30.54 4.43 19.09
CA PHE A 44 30.44 4.14 20.54
C PHE A 44 30.70 5.37 21.42
N ILE A 45 31.46 6.36 20.94
CA ILE A 45 31.67 7.64 21.62
C ILE A 45 30.51 8.60 21.37
N ASN A 46 29.83 8.50 20.22
CA ASN A 46 28.68 9.34 19.88
C ASN A 46 27.42 8.94 20.67
N TYR A 47 27.11 7.64 20.77
CA TYR A 47 25.97 7.13 21.56
C TYR A 47 26.00 7.67 23.00
N GLY A 48 27.13 7.54 23.70
CA GLY A 48 27.28 8.05 25.08
C GLY A 48 27.16 9.57 25.23
N ASN A 49 27.31 10.34 24.13
CA ASN A 49 27.16 11.80 24.13
C ASN A 49 25.79 12.29 23.64
N LEU A 50 24.99 11.47 22.95
CA LEU A 50 23.58 11.80 22.66
C LEU A 50 22.79 11.94 23.98
N PHE A 51 23.01 11.03 24.94
CA PHE A 51 22.41 11.10 26.27
C PHE A 51 22.96 12.23 27.18
N ALA A 52 24.05 12.91 26.76
CA ALA A 52 24.67 13.98 27.54
C ALA A 52 24.10 15.38 27.25
N GLY A 53 23.06 15.48 26.41
CA GLY A 53 22.27 16.67 26.15
C GLY A 53 22.84 17.60 25.07
N ASN A 54 22.02 17.89 24.05
CA ASN A 54 22.08 19.01 23.07
C ASN A 54 23.42 19.28 22.37
N THR A 55 24.46 18.46 22.56
CA THR A 55 25.83 18.78 22.11
C THR A 55 26.07 18.38 20.67
N TYR A 56 25.36 17.35 20.18
CA TYR A 56 25.45 16.87 18.80
C TYR A 56 25.00 17.91 17.78
N ILE A 57 23.90 18.63 18.04
CA ILE A 57 23.35 19.60 17.07
C ILE A 57 24.25 20.84 16.87
N ASN A 58 25.11 21.15 17.85
CA ASN A 58 26.14 22.18 17.71
C ASN A 58 27.12 21.90 16.57
N ALA A 59 27.33 20.63 16.20
CA ALA A 59 28.14 20.24 15.05
C ALA A 59 27.64 20.89 13.74
N PHE A 60 26.32 21.10 13.64
CA PHE A 60 25.61 21.64 12.48
C PHE A 60 25.12 23.09 12.67
N ALA A 61 25.44 23.77 13.77
CA ALA A 61 24.92 25.11 14.05
C ALA A 61 25.20 26.13 12.92
N SER A 62 26.37 26.05 12.27
CA SER A 62 26.73 26.88 11.11
C SER A 62 25.88 26.57 9.86
N LEU A 63 25.54 25.30 9.65
CA LEU A 63 24.62 24.86 8.60
C LEU A 63 23.22 25.39 8.86
N LEU A 64 22.67 25.12 10.05
CA LEU A 64 21.30 25.49 10.42
C LEU A 64 21.07 27.00 10.37
N THR A 65 22.07 27.79 10.80
CA THR A 65 22.04 29.27 10.66
C THR A 65 22.00 29.72 9.20
N ARG A 66 22.64 28.99 8.27
CA ARG A 66 22.56 29.27 6.84
C ARG A 66 21.23 28.84 6.24
N VAL A 67 20.66 27.72 6.70
CA VAL A 67 19.36 27.21 6.22
C VAL A 67 18.24 28.16 6.63
N SER A 68 18.17 28.58 7.90
CA SER A 68 17.16 29.55 8.34
C SER A 68 17.30 30.89 7.63
N ALA A 69 18.52 31.41 7.48
CA ALA A 69 18.77 32.65 6.73
C ALA A 69 18.36 32.55 5.24
N TYR A 70 18.62 31.41 4.59
CA TYR A 70 18.21 31.15 3.21
C TYR A 70 16.69 31.04 3.09
N ALA A 71 16.04 30.27 3.97
CA ALA A 71 14.59 30.11 4.00
C ALA A 71 13.90 31.47 4.15
N SER A 72 14.26 32.25 5.17
CA SER A 72 13.71 33.60 5.38
C SER A 72 13.97 34.55 4.21
N SER A 73 15.10 34.43 3.49
CA SER A 73 15.36 35.25 2.29
C SER A 73 14.55 34.84 1.05
N ASN A 74 13.90 33.67 1.09
CA ASN A 74 12.99 33.17 0.05
C ASN A 74 11.51 33.26 0.47
N GLY A 75 11.19 33.95 1.57
CA GLY A 75 9.82 34.05 2.11
C GLY A 75 9.36 32.82 2.92
N LEU A 76 10.25 31.84 3.14
CA LEU A 76 9.93 30.59 3.83
C LEU A 76 10.12 30.70 5.36
N SER A 77 9.22 30.03 6.07
CA SER A 77 9.08 29.94 7.51
C SER A 77 9.62 28.61 8.05
N GLY A 78 9.60 28.42 9.37
CA GLY A 78 9.92 27.15 10.01
C GLY A 78 9.02 26.00 9.55
N SER A 79 7.73 26.28 9.32
CA SER A 79 6.70 25.34 8.85
C SER A 79 7.07 24.65 7.53
N ASP A 80 7.83 25.34 6.69
CA ASP A 80 8.19 24.87 5.36
C ASP A 80 9.43 23.96 5.41
N VAL A 81 9.92 23.63 6.62
CA VAL A 81 11.08 22.77 6.85
C VAL A 81 10.66 21.43 7.43
N LEU A 82 10.89 20.36 6.67
CA LEU A 82 10.89 18.98 7.15
C LEU A 82 12.27 18.65 7.75
N VAL A 83 12.29 18.15 8.98
CA VAL A 83 13.49 17.65 9.67
C VAL A 83 13.35 16.15 9.90
N THR A 84 14.34 15.37 9.46
CA THR A 84 14.31 13.91 9.53
C THR A 84 15.70 13.30 9.75
N GLY A 85 15.72 11.98 9.91
CA GLY A 85 16.91 11.16 10.06
C GLY A 85 16.55 9.75 10.53
N HIS A 86 17.49 8.82 10.35
CA HIS A 86 17.40 7.44 10.84
C HIS A 86 18.45 7.21 11.94
N SER A 87 18.15 6.40 12.96
CA SER A 87 19.10 5.98 14.00
C SER A 87 19.74 7.17 14.74
N LEU A 88 21.07 7.27 14.82
CA LEU A 88 21.77 8.45 15.34
C LEU A 88 21.40 9.77 14.66
N GLY A 89 20.97 9.74 13.39
CA GLY A 89 20.42 10.90 12.69
C GLY A 89 19.06 11.33 13.23
N ALA A 90 18.20 10.37 13.59
CA ALA A 90 16.92 10.63 14.26
C ALA A 90 17.13 11.25 15.65
N GLY A 91 18.14 10.78 16.38
CA GLY A 91 18.59 11.40 17.63
C GLY A 91 19.09 12.85 17.44
N ALA A 92 19.68 13.18 16.29
CA ALA A 92 20.10 14.55 15.96
C ALA A 92 18.91 15.48 15.70
N ALA A 93 17.88 15.01 14.99
CA ALA A 93 16.63 15.73 14.78
C ALA A 93 15.86 15.95 16.10
N ASN A 94 15.77 14.93 16.97
CA ASN A 94 15.22 15.07 18.32
C ASN A 94 15.99 16.12 19.17
N ASN A 95 17.33 16.15 19.06
CA ASN A 95 18.14 17.19 19.70
C ASN A 95 17.90 18.59 19.11
N LEU A 96 17.64 18.71 17.80
CA LEU A 96 17.25 19.99 17.19
C LEU A 96 15.88 20.45 17.71
N ARG A 97 14.89 19.56 17.80
CA ARG A 97 13.57 19.88 18.37
C ARG A 97 13.67 20.39 19.80
N ASN A 98 14.49 19.76 20.64
CA ASN A 98 14.71 20.18 22.03
C ASN A 98 15.31 21.60 22.17
N VAL A 99 16.02 22.12 21.16
CA VAL A 99 16.64 23.46 21.21
C VAL A 99 15.96 24.50 20.32
N SER A 100 15.06 24.10 19.43
CA SER A 100 14.52 24.93 18.33
C SER A 100 13.93 26.26 18.80
N ALA A 101 13.11 26.25 19.85
CA ALA A 101 12.52 27.46 20.45
C ALA A 101 13.56 28.46 21.00
N SER A 102 14.74 27.97 21.43
CA SER A 102 15.77 28.76 22.13
C SER A 102 17.00 29.08 21.27
N SER A 103 17.11 28.46 20.09
CA SER A 103 18.24 28.55 19.17
C SER A 103 17.79 29.04 17.79
N PHE A 104 18.73 29.51 16.96
CA PHE A 104 18.45 29.95 15.58
C PHE A 104 17.33 31.00 15.44
N GLY A 105 17.03 31.75 16.50
CA GLY A 105 15.95 32.74 16.54
C GLY A 105 14.53 32.16 16.65
N GLY A 106 14.38 30.89 17.05
CA GLY A 106 13.09 30.20 17.07
C GLY A 106 12.68 29.62 15.71
N PHE A 107 13.49 29.80 14.66
CA PHE A 107 13.10 29.49 13.28
C PHE A 107 12.65 28.03 13.08
N PHE A 108 13.31 27.07 13.70
CA PHE A 108 12.97 25.64 13.52
C PHE A 108 11.88 25.15 14.48
N ASP A 109 11.24 26.02 15.27
CA ASP A 109 10.29 25.58 16.31
C ASP A 109 8.94 25.11 15.74
N THR A 110 8.54 25.70 14.61
CA THR A 110 7.35 25.33 13.84
C THR A 110 7.63 24.31 12.73
N SER A 111 8.85 23.79 12.63
CA SER A 111 9.22 22.77 11.64
C SER A 111 8.55 21.43 11.89
N THR A 112 8.31 20.68 10.83
CA THR A 112 7.79 19.31 10.89
C THR A 112 8.94 18.37 11.20
N TYR A 113 8.82 17.55 12.25
CA TYR A 113 9.85 16.57 12.61
C TYR A 113 9.28 15.14 12.48
N VAL A 114 9.89 14.33 11.60
CA VAL A 114 9.55 12.91 11.44
C VAL A 114 10.84 12.11 11.43
N THR A 115 10.97 11.17 12.37
CA THR A 115 12.24 10.54 12.74
C THR A 115 12.10 9.03 12.87
N PHE A 116 13.10 8.29 12.39
CA PHE A 116 13.04 6.83 12.26
C PHE A 116 14.07 6.14 13.17
N ALA A 117 13.65 5.11 13.91
CA ALA A 117 14.54 4.28 14.73
C ALA A 117 15.39 5.06 15.76
N THR A 118 14.81 6.11 16.38
CA THR A 118 15.58 6.96 17.30
C THR A 118 15.95 6.22 18.59
N PRO A 119 17.21 6.31 19.07
CA PRO A 119 17.58 5.83 20.41
C PRO A 119 17.25 6.85 21.52
N PHE A 120 16.57 7.95 21.18
CA PHE A 120 16.31 9.08 22.07
C PHE A 120 15.08 9.88 21.63
N VAL A 121 14.10 10.00 22.51
CA VAL A 121 12.86 10.76 22.28
C VAL A 121 12.93 12.16 22.90
N SER A 122 12.50 13.18 22.16
CA SER A 122 12.33 14.55 22.62
C SER A 122 11.14 14.69 23.57
N ALA A 123 11.30 15.49 24.63
CA ALA A 123 10.21 15.84 25.54
C ALA A 123 9.21 16.89 24.98
N SER A 124 9.19 17.10 23.66
CA SER A 124 8.35 18.10 22.98
C SER A 124 7.35 17.43 22.04
N ASN A 125 6.08 17.78 22.11
CA ASN A 125 4.97 17.06 21.42
C ASN A 125 4.81 17.36 19.92
N ASN A 126 5.78 18.02 19.27
CA ASN A 126 5.75 18.28 17.82
C ASN A 126 6.92 17.55 17.15
N ILE A 127 6.85 16.22 17.18
CA ILE A 127 7.76 15.27 16.52
C ILE A 127 7.10 13.89 16.49
N LEU A 128 7.20 13.19 15.36
CA LEU A 128 6.79 11.79 15.23
C LEU A 128 8.03 10.89 15.20
N ASN A 129 8.16 9.98 16.16
CA ASN A 129 9.23 8.98 16.23
C ASN A 129 8.70 7.62 15.79
N PHE A 130 8.80 7.35 14.50
CA PHE A 130 8.48 6.04 13.93
C PHE A 130 9.60 5.04 14.24
N GLY A 131 9.25 3.81 14.56
CA GLY A 131 10.18 2.75 14.91
C GLY A 131 9.48 1.42 15.11
N PHE A 132 10.21 0.32 15.00
CA PHE A 132 9.67 -1.02 15.25
C PHE A 132 9.86 -1.43 16.71
N GLU A 133 8.85 -2.06 17.32
CA GLU A 133 8.93 -2.59 18.68
C GLU A 133 10.04 -3.64 18.84
N ASN A 134 10.36 -4.36 17.76
CA ASN A 134 11.43 -5.35 17.68
C ASN A 134 12.77 -4.78 17.16
N ASP A 135 12.93 -3.45 17.13
CA ASP A 135 14.21 -2.76 16.88
C ASP A 135 14.92 -2.45 18.22
N ALA A 136 16.01 -3.17 18.49
CA ALA A 136 16.76 -3.03 19.73
C ALA A 136 17.46 -1.67 19.92
N ILE A 137 17.54 -0.82 18.89
CA ILE A 137 18.04 0.56 19.00
C ILE A 137 16.89 1.54 19.30
N PHE A 138 15.69 1.28 18.79
CA PHE A 138 14.49 2.07 19.12
C PHE A 138 14.07 1.87 20.58
N GLN A 139 14.18 0.65 21.11
CA GLN A 139 13.84 0.32 22.51
C GLN A 139 14.85 0.83 23.58
N VAL A 140 15.83 1.66 23.22
CA VAL A 140 16.85 2.17 24.18
C VAL A 140 16.30 3.28 25.08
N SER A 141 15.28 4.02 24.65
CA SER A 141 14.61 5.02 25.47
C SER A 141 13.46 4.39 26.27
N ASP A 142 13.69 4.19 27.55
CA ASP A 142 12.76 3.59 28.52
C ASP A 142 11.50 4.45 28.76
N GLY A 143 10.35 4.01 28.21
CA GLY A 143 9.01 4.49 28.53
C GLY A 143 8.10 4.77 27.31
N ASP A 144 6.84 4.30 27.39
CA ASP A 144 5.74 4.73 26.50
C ASP A 144 5.68 6.26 26.48
N THR A 145 5.82 6.86 25.29
CA THR A 145 5.81 8.33 25.14
C THR A 145 4.90 8.72 23.99
N PRO A 146 4.00 9.73 24.13
CA PRO A 146 2.95 10.03 23.13
C PRO A 146 3.42 10.46 21.73
N ASN A 147 4.72 10.47 21.49
CA ASN A 147 5.38 10.95 20.28
C ASN A 147 6.08 9.80 19.53
N ARG A 148 5.72 8.55 19.81
CA ARG A 148 6.38 7.31 19.38
C ARG A 148 5.34 6.32 18.83
N THR A 149 5.71 5.51 17.83
CA THR A 149 4.89 4.37 17.39
C THR A 149 5.30 3.13 18.17
N ASP A 150 4.61 2.83 19.27
CA ASP A 150 5.07 1.81 20.22
C ASP A 150 4.68 0.35 19.85
N ASN A 151 3.73 0.15 18.93
CA ASN A 151 3.14 -1.17 18.60
C ASN A 151 3.30 -1.60 17.12
N VAL A 152 4.39 -1.21 16.44
CA VAL A 152 4.66 -1.61 15.04
C VAL A 152 5.71 -2.73 15.00
N THR A 153 5.35 -3.91 14.51
CA THR A 153 6.24 -5.07 14.37
C THR A 153 6.74 -5.23 12.92
N TYR A 154 8.05 -5.38 12.73
CA TYR A 154 8.64 -5.73 11.43
C TYR A 154 9.10 -7.19 11.41
N PHE A 155 8.41 -8.05 10.68
CA PHE A 155 8.51 -9.51 10.81
C PHE A 155 9.65 -10.08 9.95
N ASP A 156 10.89 -9.87 10.38
CA ASP A 156 12.09 -10.34 9.68
C ASP A 156 12.47 -11.81 9.96
N ALA A 157 13.49 -12.32 9.24
CA ALA A 157 13.99 -13.68 9.40
C ALA A 157 14.59 -13.97 10.79
N GLY A 158 15.04 -12.94 11.51
CA GLY A 158 15.51 -13.02 12.89
C GLY A 158 14.35 -13.28 13.86
N PHE A 159 13.20 -12.63 13.64
CA PHE A 159 11.95 -12.80 14.39
C PHE A 159 11.14 -14.05 13.97
N ALA A 160 11.30 -14.50 12.72
CA ALA A 160 10.64 -15.69 12.20
C ALA A 160 11.17 -17.00 12.82
N GLY A 161 12.45 -17.05 13.20
CA GLY A 161 13.15 -18.26 13.64
C GLY A 161 12.61 -18.90 14.92
N ALA A 162 12.38 -20.22 14.89
CA ALA A 162 11.85 -21.03 16.01
C ALA A 162 12.79 -21.15 17.25
N SER A 163 13.87 -20.37 17.32
CA SER A 163 14.90 -20.40 18.36
C SER A 163 14.88 -19.19 19.31
N TRP A 164 13.75 -18.49 19.41
CA TRP A 164 13.52 -17.41 20.38
C TRP A 164 13.04 -17.77 21.82
N PRO A 165 13.06 -19.03 22.34
CA PRO A 165 12.76 -19.24 23.75
C PRO A 165 14.00 -18.98 24.64
N GLY A 166 14.21 -17.73 25.03
CA GLY A 166 14.90 -17.41 26.30
C GLY A 166 16.33 -16.86 26.25
N LEU A 167 16.62 -15.87 25.40
CA LEU A 167 17.76 -14.96 25.58
C LEU A 167 17.26 -13.51 25.72
N ASN A 168 18.00 -12.69 26.48
CA ASN A 168 17.60 -11.31 26.75
C ASN A 168 17.75 -10.47 25.48
N PHE A 169 16.63 -9.97 24.94
CA PHE A 169 16.65 -8.98 23.84
C PHE A 169 17.57 -7.82 24.21
N SER A 170 18.53 -7.51 23.35
CA SER A 170 19.60 -6.56 23.67
C SER A 170 20.20 -5.92 22.44
N ILE A 171 20.32 -4.59 22.48
CA ILE A 171 21.16 -3.80 21.55
C ILE A 171 22.60 -4.34 21.40
N LEU A 172 23.10 -5.14 22.35
CA LEU A 172 24.42 -5.75 22.28
C LEU A 172 24.46 -6.98 21.35
N ASP A 173 23.36 -7.73 21.18
CA ASP A 173 23.30 -8.83 20.22
C ASP A 173 23.26 -8.30 18.79
N ALA A 174 23.83 -9.05 17.85
CA ALA A 174 23.78 -8.74 16.43
C ALA A 174 22.53 -9.29 15.75
N GLY A 175 21.91 -10.34 16.29
CA GLY A 175 20.63 -10.85 15.80
C GLY A 175 19.50 -9.83 16.01
N ASP A 176 19.49 -9.15 17.15
CA ASP A 176 18.41 -8.24 17.57
C ASP A 176 18.45 -6.87 16.85
N ARG A 177 19.38 -6.70 15.89
CA ARG A 177 19.55 -5.47 15.10
C ARG A 177 19.22 -5.66 13.62
N THR A 178 18.67 -6.80 13.21
CA THR A 178 18.27 -7.07 11.82
C THR A 178 17.11 -6.17 11.36
N SER A 179 16.17 -5.88 12.26
CA SER A 179 15.06 -4.95 12.08
C SER A 179 15.50 -3.49 11.89
N HIS A 180 16.69 -3.11 12.38
CA HIS A 180 17.24 -1.74 12.29
C HIS A 180 17.80 -1.34 10.91
N GLY A 181 17.65 -2.18 9.88
CA GLY A 181 18.04 -1.82 8.51
C GLY A 181 17.23 -0.62 8.01
N ILE A 182 17.88 0.38 7.40
CA ILE A 182 17.17 1.56 6.89
C ILE A 182 16.17 1.19 5.78
N ASP A 183 16.47 0.15 5.01
CA ASP A 183 15.63 -0.35 3.91
C ASP A 183 14.33 -0.98 4.44
N ASN A 184 14.38 -1.56 5.65
CA ASN A 184 13.19 -2.01 6.38
C ASN A 184 12.26 -0.84 6.69
N TYR A 185 12.82 0.29 7.14
CA TYR A 185 12.07 1.49 7.45
C TYR A 185 11.52 2.19 6.21
N ILE A 186 12.26 2.19 5.11
CA ILE A 186 11.78 2.73 3.82
C ILE A 186 10.58 1.92 3.35
N CYS A 187 10.71 0.60 3.29
CA CYS A 187 9.61 -0.29 2.93
C CYS A 187 8.42 -0.16 3.89
N ALA A 188 8.63 -0.16 5.20
CA ALA A 188 7.55 -0.09 6.17
C ALA A 188 6.68 1.17 5.97
N VAL A 189 7.30 2.32 5.72
CA VAL A 189 6.57 3.56 5.42
C VAL A 189 5.78 3.43 4.12
N ASP A 190 6.37 2.83 3.09
CA ASP A 190 5.74 2.66 1.78
C ASP A 190 4.54 1.70 1.84
N VAL A 191 4.68 0.54 2.50
CA VAL A 191 3.61 -0.45 2.62
C VAL A 191 2.51 -0.03 3.60
N LEU A 192 2.81 0.75 4.64
CA LEU A 192 1.78 1.37 5.46
C LEU A 192 1.02 2.43 4.65
N ALA A 193 1.71 3.35 3.97
CA ALA A 193 1.08 4.47 3.27
C ALA A 193 0.22 4.04 2.07
N SER A 194 0.54 2.92 1.43
CA SER A 194 -0.24 2.33 0.34
C SER A 194 -1.35 1.37 0.80
N SER A 195 -1.44 1.05 2.10
CA SER A 195 -2.49 0.17 2.61
C SER A 195 -3.86 0.85 2.61
N PRO A 196 -4.94 0.22 2.11
CA PRO A 196 -6.29 0.80 2.10
C PRO A 196 -6.89 0.99 3.51
N PHE A 197 -6.23 0.47 4.54
CA PHE A 197 -6.61 0.64 5.94
C PHE A 197 -5.77 1.68 6.69
N PHE A 198 -4.82 2.36 6.02
CA PHE A 198 -3.91 3.32 6.68
C PHE A 198 -4.65 4.45 7.41
N SER A 199 -5.72 4.98 6.81
CA SER A 199 -6.58 6.03 7.38
C SER A 199 -7.37 5.59 8.62
N GLU A 200 -7.37 4.29 8.95
CA GLU A 200 -8.00 3.72 10.14
C GLU A 200 -6.99 3.45 11.26
N THR A 201 -5.69 3.70 11.02
CA THR A 201 -4.62 3.58 12.01
C THR A 201 -4.40 4.85 12.82
N ASN A 202 -3.81 4.71 13.99
CA ASN A 202 -3.31 5.79 14.83
C ASN A 202 -1.94 5.38 15.43
N PRO A 203 -1.20 6.28 16.12
CA PRO A 203 0.14 5.95 16.64
C PRO A 203 0.22 4.76 17.61
N ASP A 204 -0.89 4.42 18.27
CA ASP A 204 -1.01 3.30 19.20
C ASP A 204 -1.57 2.01 18.53
N SER A 205 -1.91 2.04 17.24
CA SER A 205 -2.40 0.86 16.51
C SER A 205 -1.35 -0.26 16.48
N VAL A 206 -1.78 -1.50 16.71
CA VAL A 206 -0.94 -2.68 16.44
C VAL A 206 -0.82 -2.85 14.93
N VAL A 207 0.40 -2.82 14.40
CA VAL A 207 0.66 -2.98 12.96
C VAL A 207 1.76 -4.02 12.74
N ILE A 208 1.47 -5.05 11.96
CA ILE A 208 2.38 -6.17 11.67
C ILE A 208 2.68 -6.16 10.18
N ILE A 209 3.97 -6.02 9.85
CA ILE A 209 4.46 -5.97 8.46
C ILE A 209 5.23 -7.25 8.19
N ASP A 210 4.77 -8.10 7.26
CA ASP A 210 5.50 -9.31 6.89
C ASP A 210 6.72 -9.02 6.01
N ARG A 211 7.78 -9.81 6.22
CA ARG A 211 8.92 -9.91 5.32
C ARG A 211 9.50 -11.32 5.13
N VAL A 212 8.80 -12.39 5.55
CA VAL A 212 9.33 -13.76 5.49
C VAL A 212 8.32 -14.77 4.95
N ALA A 213 8.66 -15.39 3.82
CA ALA A 213 7.89 -16.46 3.19
C ALA A 213 7.48 -17.55 4.21
N GLY A 214 6.18 -17.62 4.53
CA GLY A 214 5.68 -18.50 5.58
C GLY A 214 4.28 -18.16 6.06
N THR A 215 4.07 -18.26 7.38
CA THR A 215 2.81 -17.89 8.04
C THR A 215 3.01 -16.65 8.87
N VAL A 216 2.35 -15.57 8.46
CA VAL A 216 2.23 -14.30 9.18
C VAL A 216 1.15 -14.46 10.25
N GLN A 217 1.46 -14.06 11.48
CA GLN A 217 0.50 -14.00 12.57
C GLN A 217 1.02 -13.11 13.68
N ASP A 218 0.13 -12.54 14.50
CA ASP A 218 0.55 -12.01 15.79
C ASP A 218 1.09 -13.14 16.68
N LYS A 219 2.40 -13.13 16.92
CA LYS A 219 3.09 -14.05 17.84
C LYS A 219 3.01 -13.59 19.30
N ASN A 220 2.53 -12.38 19.54
CA ASN A 220 2.46 -11.74 20.86
C ASN A 220 1.17 -12.10 21.64
N THR A 221 0.30 -12.90 21.03
CA THR A 221 -0.94 -13.47 21.61
C THR A 221 -0.73 -14.41 22.82
N ALA A 222 0.51 -14.71 23.20
CA ALA A 222 0.84 -15.55 24.35
C ALA A 222 1.91 -14.90 25.25
N SER A 223 1.71 -14.99 26.57
CA SER A 223 2.52 -14.36 27.63
C SER A 223 3.94 -14.94 27.82
N THR A 224 4.62 -15.25 26.72
CA THR A 224 5.94 -15.89 26.66
C THR A 224 7.07 -14.93 26.27
N PHE A 225 6.75 -13.76 25.70
CA PHE A 225 7.67 -12.65 25.49
C PHE A 225 7.59 -11.69 26.68
N GLY A 226 8.42 -11.89 27.70
CA GLY A 226 8.40 -11.04 28.90
C GLY A 226 9.04 -9.66 28.68
N ASP A 227 8.34 -8.59 29.07
CA ASP A 227 8.79 -7.19 29.23
C ASP A 227 9.53 -6.52 28.06
N VAL A 228 9.59 -7.11 26.86
CA VAL A 228 10.27 -6.53 25.67
C VAL A 228 9.29 -5.88 24.69
N VAL A 229 8.03 -6.31 24.70
CA VAL A 229 6.97 -5.82 23.81
C VAL A 229 5.69 -5.62 24.64
N THR A 230 4.87 -4.65 24.27
CA THR A 230 3.51 -4.42 24.81
C THR A 230 2.62 -5.66 24.58
N ASN A 231 1.59 -5.87 25.40
CA ASN A 231 0.74 -7.06 25.30
C ASN A 231 -0.47 -6.81 24.38
N HIS A 232 -0.46 -7.35 23.17
CA HIS A 232 -1.50 -7.14 22.14
C HIS A 232 -2.79 -7.97 22.35
N VAL A 233 -2.85 -8.86 23.35
CA VAL A 233 -3.99 -9.78 23.56
C VAL A 233 -5.34 -9.05 23.64
N GLY A 234 -6.19 -9.26 22.63
CA GLY A 234 -7.54 -8.70 22.52
C GLY A 234 -7.61 -7.29 21.92
N GLN A 235 -6.50 -6.78 21.37
CA GLN A 235 -6.50 -5.61 20.49
C GLN A 235 -6.68 -6.04 19.03
N GLY A 236 -7.23 -5.14 18.20
CA GLY A 236 -7.27 -5.33 16.75
C GLY A 236 -5.97 -4.86 16.10
N ALA A 237 -5.47 -5.60 15.12
CA ALA A 237 -4.22 -5.37 14.42
C ALA A 237 -4.43 -5.12 12.92
N LEU A 238 -3.61 -4.24 12.33
CA LEU A 238 -3.41 -4.18 10.89
C LEU A 238 -2.27 -5.13 10.50
N ILE A 239 -2.56 -6.14 9.69
CA ILE A 239 -1.58 -7.10 9.18
C ILE A 239 -1.41 -6.87 7.68
N ILE A 240 -0.17 -6.57 7.26
CA ILE A 240 0.20 -6.27 5.87
C ILE A 240 1.13 -7.36 5.35
N GLY A 241 0.74 -8.03 4.26
CA GLY A 241 1.53 -9.06 3.56
C GLY A 241 2.61 -8.48 2.63
N GLU A 242 3.10 -9.30 1.69
CA GLU A 242 3.94 -8.88 0.55
C GLU A 242 3.22 -9.08 -0.80
N GLU A 243 3.84 -8.65 -1.91
CA GLU A 243 3.39 -8.96 -3.28
C GLU A 243 3.67 -10.42 -3.70
N ARG A 244 3.65 -11.37 -2.76
CA ARG A 244 3.87 -12.81 -2.97
C ARG A 244 2.83 -13.61 -2.19
N ALA A 245 2.54 -14.83 -2.66
CA ALA A 245 1.58 -15.72 -2.02
C ALA A 245 1.96 -16.07 -0.56
N ASP A 246 1.26 -15.44 0.39
CA ASP A 246 1.49 -15.57 1.84
C ASP A 246 0.38 -16.36 2.55
N THR A 247 0.59 -16.71 3.82
CA THR A 247 -0.46 -17.26 4.69
C THR A 247 -0.62 -16.37 5.92
N ILE A 248 -1.68 -15.58 5.96
CA ILE A 248 -1.94 -14.62 7.03
C ILE A 248 -2.92 -15.25 8.04
N ARG A 249 -2.68 -15.04 9.33
CA ARG A 249 -3.62 -15.39 10.40
C ARG A 249 -3.88 -14.19 11.29
N ASP A 250 -5.14 -14.04 11.65
CA ASP A 250 -5.61 -13.02 12.59
C ASP A 250 -5.18 -13.31 14.04
N GLY A 251 -5.43 -12.33 14.90
CA GLY A 251 -5.34 -12.42 16.35
C GLY A 251 -6.67 -12.90 16.95
N THR A 252 -7.05 -12.32 18.09
CA THR A 252 -8.39 -12.50 18.68
C THR A 252 -9.04 -11.13 18.89
N GLY A 253 -8.91 -10.28 17.87
CA GLY A 253 -9.21 -8.86 17.88
C GLY A 253 -10.30 -8.51 16.86
N ASN A 254 -10.34 -7.27 16.40
CA ASN A 254 -11.00 -6.92 15.14
C ASN A 254 -9.89 -6.56 14.17
N ASP A 255 -9.55 -7.45 13.24
CA ASP A 255 -8.29 -7.32 12.50
C ASP A 255 -8.51 -6.78 11.08
N TRP A 256 -7.58 -5.95 10.62
CA TRP A 256 -7.51 -5.44 9.26
C TRP A 256 -6.41 -6.20 8.53
N ILE A 257 -6.72 -6.85 7.42
CA ILE A 257 -5.79 -7.73 6.71
C ILE A 257 -5.65 -7.23 5.28
N ASP A 258 -4.48 -6.65 5.00
CA ASP A 258 -4.03 -6.22 3.68
C ASP A 258 -3.13 -7.31 3.10
N ALA A 259 -3.70 -8.16 2.24
CA ALA A 259 -3.00 -9.32 1.71
C ALA A 259 -2.05 -9.00 0.54
N ARG A 260 -2.20 -7.82 -0.10
CA ARG A 260 -1.43 -7.40 -1.29
C ARG A 260 -1.49 -8.39 -2.46
N GLY A 261 -0.58 -8.29 -3.43
CA GLY A 261 -0.52 -9.18 -4.60
C GLY A 261 -0.07 -10.59 -4.24
N GLY A 262 -0.61 -11.60 -4.91
CA GLY A 262 -0.35 -12.99 -4.57
C GLY A 262 -1.58 -13.88 -4.64
N ALA A 263 -1.41 -15.11 -4.16
CA ALA A 263 -2.46 -16.12 -4.08
C ALA A 263 -2.60 -16.59 -2.63
N ASP A 264 -3.05 -15.68 -1.78
CA ASP A 264 -2.85 -15.74 -0.33
C ASP A 264 -3.89 -16.59 0.38
N ILE A 265 -3.55 -17.02 1.58
CA ILE A 265 -4.48 -17.75 2.46
C ILE A 265 -4.64 -16.96 3.76
N VAL A 266 -5.80 -16.32 3.91
CA VAL A 266 -6.19 -15.61 5.14
C VAL A 266 -6.97 -16.57 6.03
N VAL A 267 -6.52 -16.74 7.27
CA VAL A 267 -7.18 -17.59 8.29
C VAL A 267 -7.69 -16.71 9.42
N LEU A 268 -9.01 -16.65 9.56
CA LEU A 268 -9.72 -15.91 10.60
C LEU A 268 -10.18 -16.83 11.73
N SER A 269 -10.19 -16.36 12.97
CA SER A 269 -10.35 -17.17 14.18
C SER A 269 -11.35 -16.63 15.20
N ASP A 270 -11.43 -15.31 15.42
CA ASP A 270 -12.59 -14.56 15.91
C ASP A 270 -12.41 -13.06 15.65
N GLY A 271 -13.49 -12.28 15.61
CA GLY A 271 -13.39 -10.83 15.36
C GLY A 271 -14.39 -10.23 14.38
N SER A 272 -14.42 -8.90 14.29
CA SER A 272 -15.12 -8.16 13.22
C SER A 272 -14.12 -7.66 12.20
N ASP A 273 -13.65 -8.57 11.35
CA ASP A 273 -12.44 -8.37 10.54
C ASP A 273 -12.73 -7.73 9.19
N ARG A 274 -11.70 -7.11 8.61
CA ARG A 274 -11.75 -6.49 7.29
C ARG A 274 -10.60 -7.01 6.44
N VAL A 275 -10.93 -7.57 5.28
CA VAL A 275 -9.93 -8.19 4.41
C VAL A 275 -9.90 -7.46 3.06
N TYR A 276 -8.71 -7.08 2.64
CA TYR A 276 -8.39 -6.60 1.30
C TYR A 276 -7.47 -7.63 0.64
N GLY A 277 -7.95 -8.22 -0.46
CA GLY A 277 -7.26 -9.30 -1.19
C GLY A 277 -6.38 -8.85 -2.35
N GLY A 278 -5.85 -7.62 -2.28
CA GLY A 278 -4.98 -7.06 -3.31
C GLY A 278 -5.63 -6.85 -4.68
N LEU A 279 -4.79 -6.48 -5.65
CA LEU A 279 -5.17 -6.31 -7.05
C LEU A 279 -5.34 -7.66 -7.77
N ASP A 280 -4.53 -8.66 -7.42
CA ASP A 280 -4.49 -9.97 -8.08
C ASP A 280 -5.62 -10.94 -7.65
N SER A 281 -6.53 -10.54 -6.77
CA SER A 281 -7.89 -11.11 -6.59
C SER A 281 -8.03 -12.59 -6.16
N ASP A 282 -6.94 -13.36 -6.05
CA ASP A 282 -6.91 -14.82 -5.80
C ASP A 282 -6.82 -15.23 -4.31
N THR A 283 -6.95 -14.27 -3.38
CA THR A 283 -6.93 -14.50 -1.92
C THR A 283 -8.06 -15.43 -1.43
N VAL A 284 -7.72 -16.44 -0.63
CA VAL A 284 -8.63 -17.43 -0.04
C VAL A 284 -8.84 -17.16 1.46
N ILE A 285 -10.05 -16.79 1.86
CA ILE A 285 -10.43 -16.59 3.28
C ILE A 285 -10.99 -17.88 3.89
N LEU A 286 -10.44 -18.29 5.05
CA LEU A 286 -10.80 -19.48 5.82
C LEU A 286 -11.21 -19.10 7.25
N PHE A 287 -12.32 -19.65 7.77
CA PHE A 287 -12.74 -19.44 9.17
C PHE A 287 -12.39 -20.66 10.05
N ASN A 288 -11.92 -20.40 11.27
CA ASN A 288 -11.58 -21.43 12.25
C ASN A 288 -12.80 -21.76 13.15
N ASP A 289 -13.21 -23.04 13.14
CA ASP A 289 -14.52 -23.54 13.60
C ASP A 289 -14.67 -23.66 15.14
N SER A 290 -14.33 -22.60 15.89
CA SER A 290 -14.33 -22.63 17.37
C SER A 290 -15.08 -21.50 18.09
N ARG A 291 -15.34 -20.36 17.43
CA ARG A 291 -16.10 -19.21 17.97
C ARG A 291 -16.97 -18.60 16.86
N ALA A 292 -18.27 -18.52 17.10
CA ALA A 292 -19.27 -18.36 16.04
C ALA A 292 -19.71 -16.91 15.75
N ASP A 293 -18.89 -15.93 16.15
CA ASP A 293 -19.28 -14.52 16.18
C ASP A 293 -18.53 -13.65 15.15
N ALA A 294 -17.72 -14.26 14.27
CA ALA A 294 -16.88 -13.53 13.32
C ALA A 294 -17.69 -12.87 12.17
N THR A 295 -17.40 -11.60 11.85
CA THR A 295 -18.05 -10.88 10.73
C THR A 295 -17.04 -10.20 9.82
N VAL A 296 -16.97 -10.62 8.57
CA VAL A 296 -16.00 -10.10 7.59
C VAL A 296 -16.64 -9.07 6.66
N SER A 297 -15.98 -7.92 6.51
CA SER A 297 -16.22 -6.99 5.39
C SER A 297 -15.08 -7.08 4.37
N VAL A 298 -15.42 -7.29 3.10
CA VAL A 298 -14.47 -7.36 2.00
C VAL A 298 -14.40 -6.00 1.30
N VAL A 299 -13.19 -5.53 1.02
CA VAL A 299 -12.93 -4.29 0.27
C VAL A 299 -12.28 -4.66 -1.07
N GLY A 300 -12.74 -4.06 -2.17
CA GLY A 300 -12.21 -4.33 -3.52
C GLY A 300 -12.80 -5.58 -4.21
N SER A 301 -12.15 -6.01 -5.30
CA SER A 301 -12.64 -7.06 -6.22
C SER A 301 -12.22 -8.49 -5.85
N THR A 302 -12.30 -8.86 -4.57
CA THR A 302 -11.86 -10.19 -4.08
C THR A 302 -12.76 -11.32 -4.60
N ARG A 303 -12.17 -12.40 -5.13
CA ARG A 303 -12.91 -13.57 -5.61
C ARG A 303 -12.85 -14.74 -4.62
N THR A 304 -13.85 -14.81 -3.72
CA THR A 304 -14.38 -16.00 -2.98
C THR A 304 -14.51 -15.77 -1.47
N ILE A 305 -15.67 -16.12 -0.90
CA ILE A 305 -15.93 -16.18 0.56
C ILE A 305 -16.48 -17.57 0.91
N SER A 306 -15.99 -18.20 1.98
CA SER A 306 -16.41 -19.54 2.43
C SER A 306 -16.68 -19.59 3.93
N LEU A 307 -17.95 -19.48 4.35
CA LEU A 307 -18.34 -19.52 5.77
C LEU A 307 -18.39 -20.93 6.36
N ALA A 308 -17.79 -21.10 7.54
CA ALA A 308 -18.09 -22.20 8.46
C ALA A 308 -19.08 -21.70 9.54
N GLY A 309 -20.19 -22.41 9.73
CA GLY A 309 -21.10 -22.17 10.85
C GLY A 309 -22.29 -21.22 10.62
N GLY A 310 -23.46 -21.78 10.33
CA GLY A 310 -24.62 -21.52 11.18
C GLY A 310 -25.66 -20.46 10.79
N GLU A 311 -25.34 -19.36 10.08
CA GLU A 311 -26.40 -18.44 9.61
C GLU A 311 -26.04 -17.72 8.30
N VAL A 312 -27.04 -17.52 7.41
CA VAL A 312 -26.85 -16.88 6.10
C VAL A 312 -27.31 -15.43 6.15
N LYS A 313 -26.39 -14.50 5.86
CA LYS A 313 -26.71 -13.12 5.48
C LYS A 313 -26.33 -12.91 4.00
N THR A 314 -27.08 -12.01 3.35
CA THR A 314 -27.21 -11.91 1.89
C THR A 314 -25.89 -11.54 1.20
N LEU A 315 -25.57 -12.24 0.10
CA LEU A 315 -24.43 -11.93 -0.79
C LEU A 315 -24.91 -11.81 -2.25
N VAL A 316 -24.24 -10.95 -3.01
CA VAL A 316 -24.45 -10.67 -4.43
C VAL A 316 -23.19 -11.13 -5.20
N ASP A 317 -23.37 -11.64 -6.41
CA ASP A 317 -22.31 -12.05 -7.37
C ASP A 317 -21.21 -12.99 -6.84
N VAL A 318 -21.52 -14.30 -6.81
CA VAL A 318 -20.58 -15.38 -6.43
C VAL A 318 -20.57 -16.50 -7.47
N GLU A 319 -19.39 -16.91 -7.93
CA GLU A 319 -19.23 -17.94 -8.99
C GLU A 319 -18.93 -19.36 -8.45
N LYS A 320 -18.44 -19.51 -7.21
CA LYS A 320 -18.12 -20.82 -6.59
C LYS A 320 -18.21 -20.79 -5.05
N VAL A 321 -18.61 -21.91 -4.44
CA VAL A 321 -18.71 -22.10 -2.98
C VAL A 321 -18.12 -23.47 -2.58
N ILE A 322 -17.43 -23.53 -1.43
CA ILE A 322 -16.87 -24.75 -0.84
C ILE A 322 -17.34 -24.85 0.63
N TYR A 323 -17.49 -26.06 1.18
CA TYR A 323 -17.91 -26.29 2.56
C TYR A 323 -16.94 -27.21 3.32
N ARG A 324 -16.72 -26.95 4.61
CA ARG A 324 -16.19 -27.89 5.61
C ARG A 324 -16.98 -27.75 6.92
N GLY A 325 -17.11 -28.83 7.70
CA GLY A 325 -17.63 -28.78 9.09
C GLY A 325 -18.95 -29.52 9.42
N LEU A 326 -19.72 -30.02 8.44
CA LEU A 326 -20.97 -30.72 8.76
C LEU A 326 -20.76 -32.16 9.25
N THR A 327 -21.03 -32.39 10.53
CA THR A 327 -21.39 -33.73 11.02
C THR A 327 -22.76 -34.13 10.46
N HIS A 328 -22.74 -35.08 9.52
CA HIS A 328 -23.90 -35.89 9.11
C HIS A 328 -24.96 -35.24 8.18
N VAL A 329 -24.67 -35.13 6.87
CA VAL A 329 -25.71 -35.10 5.82
C VAL A 329 -25.36 -36.06 4.67
N THR A 330 -26.39 -36.71 4.13
CA THR A 330 -26.32 -37.77 3.10
C THR A 330 -26.02 -37.24 1.69
N SER A 331 -25.23 -38.00 0.94
CA SER A 331 -24.76 -37.74 -0.43
C SER A 331 -25.85 -37.46 -1.49
N SER A 332 -25.69 -36.38 -2.28
CA SER A 332 -25.82 -36.37 -3.75
C SER A 332 -25.50 -34.97 -4.36
N SER A 333 -25.05 -34.94 -5.63
CA SER A 333 -24.79 -33.77 -6.52
C SER A 333 -23.53 -32.89 -6.33
N LEU A 334 -22.40 -33.43 -6.77
CA LEU A 334 -21.48 -32.90 -7.83
C LEU A 334 -20.99 -31.44 -7.82
N LEU A 335 -19.66 -31.30 -7.75
CA LEU A 335 -18.84 -30.20 -8.30
C LEU A 335 -18.09 -30.69 -9.56
N PRO A 336 -17.73 -29.82 -10.52
CA PRO A 336 -16.72 -30.13 -11.52
C PRO A 336 -15.28 -29.90 -10.99
N HIS A 337 -14.45 -30.93 -11.17
CA HIS A 337 -12.98 -30.93 -11.24
C HIS A 337 -12.14 -30.35 -10.08
N GLY A 338 -11.24 -31.18 -9.53
CA GLY A 338 -9.84 -30.76 -9.52
C GLY A 338 -8.95 -31.00 -8.30
N SER A 339 -9.36 -31.67 -7.22
CA SER A 339 -8.43 -32.03 -6.12
C SER A 339 -8.95 -33.17 -5.24
N ASN A 340 -8.22 -34.29 -5.18
CA ASN A 340 -8.54 -35.46 -4.34
C ASN A 340 -7.41 -35.72 -3.34
N VAL A 341 -7.67 -35.55 -2.05
CA VAL A 341 -6.82 -36.06 -0.96
C VAL A 341 -7.61 -37.13 -0.21
N LEU A 342 -7.05 -38.34 -0.10
CA LEU A 342 -7.68 -39.48 0.54
C LEU A 342 -7.17 -39.64 1.98
N PHE A 343 -8.05 -39.52 2.97
CA PHE A 343 -7.74 -39.87 4.36
C PHE A 343 -8.25 -41.27 4.67
N ALA A 344 -7.39 -42.12 5.24
CA ALA A 344 -7.79 -43.38 5.87
C ALA A 344 -7.64 -43.23 7.39
N ASN A 345 -8.73 -43.44 8.14
CA ASN A 345 -8.67 -43.47 9.60
C ASN A 345 -8.18 -44.84 10.09
N ASP A 346 -7.30 -44.82 11.11
CA ASP A 346 -6.76 -46.02 11.75
C ASP A 346 -7.69 -46.53 12.87
N ASP A 347 -8.98 -46.75 12.57
CA ASP A 347 -9.98 -47.24 13.51
C ASP A 347 -10.64 -48.57 13.08
N GLY A 348 -9.79 -49.51 12.64
CA GLY A 348 -10.00 -50.93 12.92
C GLY A 348 -11.11 -51.67 12.16
N SER A 349 -11.72 -51.08 11.13
CA SER A 349 -12.68 -51.77 10.24
C SER A 349 -12.40 -51.52 8.76
N SER A 350 -12.42 -52.58 7.96
CA SER A 350 -12.05 -52.50 6.54
C SER A 350 -13.11 -51.75 5.73
N SER A 351 -12.66 -50.69 5.06
CA SER A 351 -13.51 -49.69 4.44
C SER A 351 -13.65 -49.93 2.93
N LEU A 352 -14.89 -50.09 2.46
CA LEU A 352 -15.23 -50.09 1.03
C LEU A 352 -15.46 -48.64 0.58
N ILE A 353 -14.61 -48.15 -0.31
CA ILE A 353 -14.77 -46.84 -0.95
C ILE A 353 -15.47 -47.05 -2.28
N SER A 354 -16.73 -46.59 -2.38
CA SER A 354 -17.49 -46.60 -3.63
C SER A 354 -16.92 -45.56 -4.60
N LEU A 355 -16.41 -46.00 -5.75
CA LEU A 355 -15.91 -45.09 -6.78
C LEU A 355 -17.05 -44.40 -7.55
N GLY A 356 -18.23 -45.02 -7.62
CA GLY A 356 -19.43 -44.45 -8.29
C GLY A 356 -20.02 -43.18 -7.64
N SER A 357 -19.45 -42.73 -6.51
CA SER A 357 -19.76 -41.44 -5.88
C SER A 357 -18.62 -40.41 -6.00
N ILE A 358 -17.48 -40.82 -6.59
CA ILE A 358 -16.28 -39.99 -6.83
C ILE A 358 -16.13 -39.73 -8.34
N PHE A 359 -16.50 -40.71 -9.16
CA PHE A 359 -16.65 -40.64 -10.60
C PHE A 359 -18.08 -41.10 -10.93
N GLU A 360 -18.85 -40.30 -11.68
CA GLU A 360 -20.30 -40.53 -11.89
C GLU A 360 -20.63 -41.90 -12.50
N GLU A 361 -19.75 -42.39 -13.37
CA GLU A 361 -19.88 -43.72 -13.96
C GLU A 361 -18.97 -44.73 -13.22
N GLY A 362 -17.70 -44.38 -12.98
CA GLY A 362 -16.68 -45.24 -12.38
C GLY A 362 -15.27 -44.84 -12.85
N LEU A 363 -14.26 -45.61 -12.46
CA LEU A 363 -12.88 -45.41 -12.92
C LEU A 363 -12.61 -46.39 -14.08
N ASP A 364 -12.56 -45.87 -15.31
CA ASP A 364 -12.46 -46.69 -16.53
C ASP A 364 -11.01 -46.88 -16.99
N PHE A 365 -10.57 -48.13 -17.14
CA PHE A 365 -9.20 -48.47 -17.54
C PHE A 365 -9.23 -49.40 -18.75
N ASN A 366 -8.80 -48.90 -19.92
CA ASN A 366 -8.89 -49.62 -21.20
C ASN A 366 -10.30 -50.18 -21.52
N GLY A 367 -11.35 -49.46 -21.13
CA GLY A 367 -12.75 -49.85 -21.34
C GLY A 367 -13.24 -50.97 -20.40
N ARG A 368 -12.62 -51.10 -19.22
CA ARG A 368 -13.15 -51.86 -18.08
C ARG A 368 -13.32 -50.95 -16.88
N HIS A 369 -14.53 -51.03 -16.32
CA HIS A 369 -15.08 -50.00 -15.46
C HIS A 369 -15.08 -50.46 -14.01
N PHE A 370 -14.28 -49.80 -13.15
CA PHE A 370 -14.13 -50.15 -11.74
C PHE A 370 -14.98 -49.22 -10.86
N THR A 371 -15.83 -49.83 -10.04
CA THR A 371 -16.87 -49.13 -9.27
C THR A 371 -16.60 -49.05 -7.77
N GLY A 372 -15.52 -49.68 -7.27
CA GLY A 372 -15.10 -49.55 -5.87
C GLY A 372 -13.63 -49.94 -5.61
N VAL A 373 -13.09 -49.43 -4.52
CA VAL A 373 -11.77 -49.79 -3.95
C VAL A 373 -11.98 -50.37 -2.55
N TYR A 374 -11.33 -51.49 -2.27
CA TYR A 374 -11.30 -52.14 -0.98
C TYR A 374 -9.88 -52.05 -0.40
N VAL A 375 -9.75 -51.54 0.83
CA VAL A 375 -8.47 -51.52 1.56
C VAL A 375 -8.61 -52.40 2.79
N ASN A 376 -7.73 -53.40 2.93
CA ASN A 376 -7.74 -54.35 4.03
C ASN A 376 -6.55 -54.15 4.98
N ASN A 377 -6.78 -54.34 6.28
CA ASN A 377 -5.81 -54.13 7.37
C ASN A 377 -4.59 -55.08 7.36
N ASN A 378 -4.48 -55.95 6.34
CA ASN A 378 -3.32 -56.79 6.06
C ASN A 378 -2.47 -56.27 4.89
N GLY A 379 -2.55 -54.97 4.57
CA GLY A 379 -1.68 -54.30 3.59
C GLY A 379 -2.02 -54.61 2.13
N SER A 380 -3.29 -54.89 1.83
CA SER A 380 -3.77 -55.21 0.48
C SER A 380 -4.81 -54.19 0.01
N ILE A 381 -4.63 -53.69 -1.22
CA ILE A 381 -5.58 -52.83 -1.93
C ILE A 381 -6.14 -53.63 -3.12
N THR A 382 -7.46 -53.63 -3.29
CA THR A 382 -8.17 -54.37 -4.34
C THR A 382 -9.21 -53.48 -5.02
N PHE A 383 -9.26 -53.51 -6.35
CA PHE A 383 -10.24 -52.77 -7.17
C PHE A 383 -11.31 -53.73 -7.70
N GLU A 384 -12.60 -53.32 -7.71
CA GLU A 384 -13.73 -54.15 -8.16
C GLU A 384 -14.67 -53.41 -9.13
N GLY A 385 -15.21 -54.10 -10.16
CA GLY A 385 -16.26 -53.58 -11.03
C GLY A 385 -16.94 -54.62 -11.95
N PRO A 386 -18.21 -54.41 -12.37
CA PRO A 386 -18.95 -55.32 -13.27
C PRO A 386 -18.96 -54.88 -14.76
N LEU A 387 -18.99 -55.85 -15.67
CA LEU A 387 -18.97 -55.64 -17.14
C LEU A 387 -20.34 -55.28 -17.75
N SER A 388 -20.47 -54.12 -18.43
CA SER A 388 -20.89 -54.05 -19.86
C SER A 388 -21.19 -52.63 -20.41
N THR A 389 -20.56 -52.30 -21.56
CA THR A 389 -20.90 -51.23 -22.56
C THR A 389 -20.84 -49.76 -22.10
N PHE A 390 -20.27 -48.80 -22.85
CA PHE A 390 -20.34 -48.62 -24.32
C PHE A 390 -19.06 -48.05 -25.00
N THR A 391 -19.10 -47.86 -26.32
CA THR A 391 -17.96 -47.63 -27.24
C THR A 391 -17.50 -46.18 -27.45
N PRO A 392 -16.21 -45.96 -27.84
CA PRO A 392 -15.55 -44.65 -27.80
C PRO A 392 -15.78 -43.77 -29.05
N GLN A 393 -15.69 -42.44 -28.86
CA GLN A 393 -15.50 -41.49 -29.96
C GLN A 393 -14.02 -41.08 -30.03
N ARG A 394 -13.32 -41.54 -31.09
CA ARG A 394 -11.94 -41.13 -31.38
C ARG A 394 -11.90 -39.67 -31.89
N ILE A 395 -11.07 -38.86 -31.25
CA ILE A 395 -10.28 -37.81 -31.92
C ILE A 395 -8.81 -38.24 -31.76
N GLY A 396 -7.96 -38.01 -32.77
CA GLY A 396 -6.68 -38.70 -32.85
C GLY A 396 -5.52 -37.82 -33.31
N ASP A 397 -4.74 -37.36 -32.34
CA ASP A 397 -3.39 -36.79 -32.52
C ASP A 397 -2.53 -36.80 -31.22
N GLY A 398 -2.60 -37.90 -30.45
CA GLY A 398 -1.40 -38.45 -29.80
C GLY A 398 -0.84 -37.79 -28.54
N SER A 399 -1.46 -36.76 -27.97
CA SER A 399 -1.28 -36.34 -26.57
C SER A 399 -2.63 -35.76 -26.08
N GLN A 400 -3.13 -35.96 -24.86
CA GLN A 400 -2.52 -35.91 -23.52
C GLN A 400 -3.24 -36.94 -22.59
N THR A 401 -2.57 -37.74 -21.74
CA THR A 401 -2.09 -37.46 -20.34
C THR A 401 -3.07 -37.95 -19.25
N ILE A 402 -2.53 -38.23 -18.06
CA ILE A 402 -3.14 -38.47 -16.72
C ILE A 402 -3.12 -39.94 -16.24
N ILE A 403 -2.47 -40.18 -15.10
CA ILE A 403 -3.05 -40.80 -13.87
C ILE A 403 -2.10 -40.54 -12.68
N ALA A 404 -2.68 -40.45 -11.47
CA ALA A 404 -2.13 -39.76 -10.30
C ALA A 404 -1.00 -40.51 -9.55
N PRO A 405 -0.09 -39.78 -8.86
CA PRO A 405 0.84 -40.36 -7.91
C PRO A 405 0.11 -40.78 -6.62
N PHE A 406 0.25 -42.04 -6.22
CA PHE A 406 -0.15 -42.48 -4.87
C PHE A 406 0.99 -42.22 -3.88
N TRP A 407 0.73 -41.38 -2.88
CA TRP A 407 1.63 -41.17 -1.75
C TRP A 407 1.06 -41.90 -0.53
N GLY A 408 1.83 -42.81 0.04
CA GLY A 408 1.49 -43.50 1.28
C GLY A 408 2.68 -43.45 2.22
N ASP A 409 2.46 -43.03 3.46
CA ASP A 409 3.47 -43.14 4.50
C ASP A 409 3.53 -44.59 4.97
N VAL A 410 4.71 -45.22 4.89
CA VAL A 410 4.89 -46.65 5.13
C VAL A 410 6.11 -46.85 6.03
N ASP A 411 5.86 -46.96 7.35
CA ASP A 411 6.89 -47.30 8.34
C ASP A 411 7.41 -48.72 8.09
N THR A 412 8.48 -48.79 7.30
CA THR A 412 9.19 -50.02 6.97
C THR A 412 10.66 -49.88 7.33
N ARG A 413 11.08 -50.71 8.31
CA ARG A 413 12.51 -50.94 8.57
C ARG A 413 13.11 -51.82 7.47
N PRO A 414 14.35 -51.56 7.02
CA PRO A 414 14.98 -52.30 5.93
C PRO A 414 15.35 -53.73 6.37
N GLY A 415 14.45 -54.69 6.16
CA GLY A 415 14.67 -56.07 6.60
C GLY A 415 13.48 -57.03 6.40
N GLY A 416 12.85 -57.05 5.23
CA GLY A 416 11.72 -57.96 4.94
C GLY A 416 11.45 -58.08 3.44
N SER A 417 11.26 -59.31 2.97
CA SER A 417 11.15 -59.74 1.57
C SER A 417 9.93 -59.19 0.79
N SER A 418 10.21 -58.66 -0.42
CA SER A 418 9.37 -58.70 -1.64
C SER A 418 7.84 -58.64 -1.48
N GLY A 419 7.25 -57.49 -1.78
CA GLY A 419 5.84 -57.41 -2.16
C GLY A 419 5.56 -58.11 -3.50
N SER A 420 4.30 -58.50 -3.73
CA SER A 420 3.86 -59.15 -4.96
C SER A 420 2.65 -58.44 -5.58
N VAL A 421 2.60 -58.42 -6.91
CA VAL A 421 1.45 -57.96 -7.69
C VAL A 421 0.88 -59.16 -8.42
N SER A 422 -0.44 -59.36 -8.35
CA SER A 422 -1.12 -60.46 -9.04
C SER A 422 -2.45 -60.03 -9.62
N TRP A 423 -2.82 -60.68 -10.73
CA TRP A 423 -4.08 -60.52 -11.43
C TRP A 423 -4.89 -61.80 -11.23
N ASP A 424 -6.09 -61.70 -10.64
CA ASP A 424 -7.00 -62.84 -10.48
C ASP A 424 -8.18 -62.70 -11.46
N PHE A 425 -8.26 -63.63 -12.41
CA PHE A 425 -9.29 -63.71 -13.43
C PHE A 425 -10.44 -64.60 -12.96
N ASN A 426 -11.13 -64.21 -11.89
CA ASN A 426 -12.32 -64.91 -11.44
C ASN A 426 -13.53 -64.49 -12.30
N THR A 427 -14.28 -65.46 -12.84
CA THR A 427 -15.31 -65.24 -13.87
C THR A 427 -16.53 -64.42 -13.43
N ALA A 428 -16.56 -63.94 -12.18
CA ALA A 428 -17.57 -63.00 -11.67
C ALA A 428 -17.03 -61.58 -11.40
N ARG A 429 -15.71 -61.40 -11.22
CA ARG A 429 -15.02 -60.13 -10.94
C ARG A 429 -13.54 -60.25 -11.36
N ASP A 430 -13.09 -59.43 -12.31
CA ASP A 430 -11.66 -59.23 -12.54
C ASP A 430 -11.09 -58.34 -11.42
N SER A 431 -9.98 -58.72 -10.78
CA SER A 431 -9.35 -57.89 -9.74
C SER A 431 -7.83 -57.76 -9.89
N PHE A 432 -7.35 -56.55 -9.58
CA PHE A 432 -5.93 -56.20 -9.47
C PHE A 432 -5.57 -56.09 -7.99
N ILE A 433 -4.53 -56.81 -7.56
CA ILE A 433 -4.15 -56.94 -6.15
C ILE A 433 -2.64 -56.66 -5.99
N VAL A 434 -2.32 -55.78 -5.06
CA VAL A 434 -0.95 -55.51 -4.57
C VAL A 434 -0.88 -55.91 -3.09
N THR A 435 0.14 -56.68 -2.71
CA THR A 435 0.35 -57.19 -1.34
C THR A 435 1.81 -57.07 -0.89
N TRP A 436 2.00 -56.83 0.42
CA TRP A 436 3.31 -56.77 1.08
C TRP A 436 3.34 -57.73 2.28
N ASP A 437 4.43 -58.49 2.44
CA ASP A 437 4.59 -59.47 3.53
C ASP A 437 5.38 -58.90 4.73
N ASN A 438 4.93 -59.24 5.94
CA ASN A 438 5.51 -58.92 7.27
C ASN A 438 5.52 -57.44 7.73
N VAL A 439 4.43 -57.01 8.39
CA VAL A 439 4.44 -55.89 9.35
C VAL A 439 4.57 -56.44 10.77
N GLY A 440 5.74 -56.24 11.39
CA GLY A 440 6.03 -56.75 12.74
C GLY A 440 5.89 -55.70 13.83
N TYR A 441 4.91 -55.86 14.73
CA TYR A 441 4.74 -55.01 15.92
C TYR A 441 5.92 -55.10 16.89
N TYR A 442 6.58 -53.97 17.21
CA TYR A 442 7.08 -53.68 18.57
C TYR A 442 7.45 -52.18 18.72
N ASN A 443 6.98 -51.56 19.81
CA ASN A 443 7.05 -50.12 20.08
C ASN A 443 8.45 -49.60 20.48
N GLN A 444 8.55 -48.25 20.44
CA GLN A 444 9.60 -47.38 21.02
C GLN A 444 10.89 -47.26 20.20
N HIS A 445 10.92 -46.35 19.22
CA HIS A 445 11.71 -45.10 19.24
C HIS A 445 11.43 -44.25 17.98
N THR A 446 11.75 -42.96 18.06
CA THR A 446 11.29 -41.85 17.19
C THR A 446 11.78 -41.86 15.73
N ASP A 447 10.86 -41.48 14.84
CA ASP A 447 10.99 -40.76 13.57
C ASP A 447 12.12 -41.11 12.61
N LYS A 448 11.80 -41.94 11.60
CA LYS A 448 12.48 -41.96 10.29
C LYS A 448 11.48 -42.23 9.16
N ARG A 449 11.10 -41.16 8.44
CA ARG A 449 10.29 -41.25 7.21
C ARG A 449 11.16 -41.75 6.05
N ASN A 450 10.69 -42.76 5.32
CA ASN A 450 11.22 -43.14 4.00
C ASN A 450 10.11 -42.97 2.98
N THR A 451 10.35 -42.20 1.92
CA THR A 451 9.35 -42.01 0.85
C THR A 451 9.50 -43.10 -0.20
N PHE A 452 8.37 -43.68 -0.63
CA PHE A 452 8.33 -44.63 -1.74
C PHE A 452 7.40 -44.11 -2.85
N GLN A 453 7.85 -44.22 -4.10
CA GLN A 453 7.08 -43.84 -5.27
C GLN A 453 6.98 -45.03 -6.24
N LEU A 454 5.77 -45.34 -6.68
CA LEU A 454 5.47 -46.29 -7.74
C LEU A 454 4.97 -45.54 -8.97
N GLU A 455 5.55 -45.82 -10.12
CA GLU A 455 5.22 -45.19 -11.40
C GLU A 455 4.94 -46.27 -12.45
N LEU A 456 3.84 -46.13 -13.19
CA LEU A 456 3.42 -47.05 -14.25
C LEU A 456 3.44 -46.31 -15.60
N VAL A 457 4.36 -46.70 -16.48
CA VAL A 457 4.53 -46.07 -17.79
C VAL A 457 4.03 -47.03 -18.88
N ASP A 458 3.04 -46.61 -19.67
CA ASP A 458 2.61 -47.36 -20.86
C ASP A 458 3.68 -47.19 -21.96
N GLN A 459 4.33 -48.30 -22.32
CA GLN A 459 5.33 -48.34 -23.39
C GLN A 459 4.68 -48.68 -24.76
N GLY A 460 3.35 -48.77 -24.81
CA GLY A 460 2.56 -49.11 -25.97
C GLY A 460 2.33 -50.62 -26.13
N ALA A 461 1.37 -50.96 -26.99
CA ALA A 461 0.96 -52.33 -27.31
C ALA A 461 0.50 -53.19 -26.10
N GLY A 462 0.11 -52.56 -24.99
CA GLY A 462 -0.39 -53.23 -23.79
C GLY A 462 0.70 -53.73 -22.84
N ASN A 463 1.93 -53.23 -22.97
CA ASN A 463 3.01 -53.46 -22.02
C ASN A 463 3.25 -52.22 -21.17
N PHE A 464 3.29 -52.40 -19.86
CA PHE A 464 3.55 -51.34 -18.89
C PHE A 464 4.87 -51.61 -18.17
N GLU A 465 5.68 -50.59 -17.98
CA GLU A 465 6.88 -50.62 -17.14
C GLU A 465 6.53 -50.12 -15.73
N ILE A 466 7.07 -50.79 -14.72
CA ILE A 466 6.81 -50.48 -13.30
C ILE A 466 8.11 -50.00 -12.67
N ILE A 467 8.16 -48.71 -12.31
CA ILE A 467 9.34 -48.08 -11.72
C ILE A 467 9.12 -47.92 -10.21
N TYR A 468 10.11 -48.35 -9.44
CA TYR A 468 10.15 -48.29 -7.98
C TYR A 468 11.23 -47.28 -7.56
N ARG A 469 10.89 -46.22 -6.83
CA ARG A 469 11.86 -45.28 -6.26
C ARG A 469 11.79 -45.27 -4.73
N TYR A 470 12.96 -45.25 -4.10
CA TYR A 470 13.14 -45.26 -2.64
C TYR A 470 14.28 -44.32 -2.26
N THR A 471 14.05 -43.46 -1.27
CA THR A 471 15.03 -42.48 -0.79
C THR A 471 15.21 -42.62 0.71
N ALA A 472 16.45 -42.86 1.17
CA ALA A 472 16.78 -42.97 2.60
C ALA A 472 17.86 -41.97 3.02
N VAL A 473 17.62 -41.30 4.15
CA VAL A 473 18.56 -40.35 4.75
C VAL A 473 19.45 -41.07 5.77
N ASN A 474 20.77 -40.89 5.62
CA ASN A 474 21.78 -41.55 6.43
C ASN A 474 22.04 -40.77 7.74
N TRP A 475 22.26 -41.45 8.87
CA TRP A 475 22.62 -40.79 10.14
C TRP A 475 23.79 -41.49 10.84
N THR A 476 24.59 -40.69 11.54
CA THR A 476 25.88 -41.01 12.18
C THR A 476 25.75 -41.92 13.41
N THR A 477 26.83 -42.66 13.71
CA THR A 477 26.89 -43.62 14.83
C THR A 477 27.95 -43.24 15.87
N GLY A 478 27.59 -43.28 17.15
CA GLY A 478 28.52 -43.19 18.28
C GLY A 478 28.09 -44.10 19.43
N ASP A 479 29.07 -44.82 19.99
CA ASP A 479 29.05 -45.67 21.20
C ASP A 479 28.06 -46.85 21.33
N ALA A 480 28.32 -47.89 22.15
CA ALA A 480 29.55 -48.65 22.41
C ALA A 480 29.25 -49.77 23.44
N SER A 481 29.67 -51.01 23.18
CA SER A 481 29.98 -51.98 24.25
C SER A 481 30.88 -53.09 23.71
N GLY A 482 32.05 -53.29 24.31
CA GLY A 482 33.07 -54.24 23.84
C GLY A 482 32.81 -55.71 24.21
N GLY A 483 33.70 -56.65 23.89
CA GLY A 483 34.93 -56.50 23.11
C GLY A 483 35.85 -57.72 23.21
N SER A 484 36.83 -57.82 22.31
CA SER A 484 38.20 -58.26 22.64
C SER A 484 39.13 -58.19 21.41
N GLY A 485 40.21 -57.41 21.50
CA GLY A 485 41.50 -57.81 20.90
C GLY A 485 41.86 -57.41 19.45
N GLY A 486 41.91 -56.11 19.15
CA GLY A 486 43.09 -55.52 18.48
C GLY A 486 43.32 -55.64 16.96
N LEU A 487 43.22 -54.48 16.29
CA LEU A 487 43.81 -54.09 14.99
C LEU A 487 43.19 -54.63 13.68
N GLY A 488 42.79 -53.71 12.81
CA GLY A 488 42.66 -53.95 11.36
C GLY A 488 41.25 -53.81 10.78
N GLY A 489 40.82 -52.59 10.49
CA GLY A 489 39.64 -52.32 9.66
C GLY A 489 39.99 -52.04 8.19
N VAL A 490 38.93 -51.79 7.39
CA VAL A 490 38.91 -51.36 5.97
C VAL A 490 39.25 -52.46 4.95
N VAL A 491 38.40 -52.59 3.92
CA VAL A 491 38.66 -53.44 2.73
C VAL A 491 37.76 -52.98 1.52
N ALA A 492 38.28 -52.25 0.48
CA ALA A 492 37.86 -52.17 -0.98
C ALA A 492 38.59 -51.11 -1.89
N ARG A 493 38.95 -51.46 -3.16
CA ARG A 493 39.31 -50.60 -4.35
C ARG A 493 39.01 -51.37 -5.67
N ALA A 494 39.61 -51.02 -6.84
CA ALA A 494 39.47 -51.70 -8.16
C ALA A 494 40.67 -51.54 -9.13
N GLY A 495 40.86 -52.52 -10.05
CA GLY A 495 41.91 -52.58 -11.08
C GLY A 495 41.68 -53.61 -12.21
N PHE A 496 42.37 -53.45 -13.35
CA PHE A 496 42.01 -54.05 -14.66
C PHE A 496 42.96 -55.18 -15.16
N SER A 497 42.53 -55.95 -16.17
CA SER A 497 43.41 -56.88 -16.91
C SER A 497 43.25 -56.77 -18.44
N SER A 498 44.21 -57.32 -19.19
CA SER A 498 44.49 -56.93 -20.58
C SER A 498 43.45 -57.38 -21.61
N GLY A 499 42.62 -56.45 -22.08
CA GLY A 499 41.85 -56.58 -23.32
C GLY A 499 40.48 -55.90 -23.31
N ASN A 500 39.81 -55.88 -22.15
CA ASN A 500 38.55 -55.22 -21.78
C ASN A 500 38.41 -55.29 -20.23
N GLY A 501 37.54 -54.51 -19.55
CA GLY A 501 37.46 -54.47 -18.07
C GLY A 501 36.80 -55.67 -17.37
N LEU A 502 36.61 -55.74 -16.04
CA LEU A 502 36.79 -54.79 -14.89
C LEU A 502 36.77 -55.60 -13.56
N TYR A 503 37.50 -55.22 -12.48
CA TYR A 503 37.31 -55.83 -11.13
C TYR A 503 37.79 -54.96 -9.92
N PHE A 504 37.35 -55.30 -8.70
CA PHE A 504 37.61 -54.64 -7.40
C PHE A 504 38.94 -55.13 -6.69
N GLU A 505 39.25 -54.86 -5.41
CA GLU A 505 40.65 -54.95 -4.87
C GLU A 505 41.04 -54.07 -3.65
N LEU A 506 41.10 -54.57 -2.41
CA LEU A 506 40.87 -53.83 -1.14
C LEU A 506 42.06 -52.93 -0.57
N PRO A 507 42.07 -52.48 0.72
CA PRO A 507 42.22 -51.06 1.19
C PRO A 507 43.60 -50.34 1.07
N GLY A 508 43.56 -49.01 1.27
CA GLY A 508 44.53 -48.12 1.96
C GLY A 508 46.05 -48.26 1.80
N SER A 509 46.68 -47.32 1.05
CA SER A 509 48.06 -46.84 1.31
C SER A 509 48.47 -45.65 0.43
N GLY A 510 48.92 -44.55 1.05
CA GLY A 510 49.92 -43.63 0.46
C GLY A 510 49.44 -42.56 -0.51
N SER A 511 49.61 -41.29 -0.13
CA SER A 511 49.53 -40.12 -0.98
C SER A 511 50.57 -40.14 -2.10
N GLN A 512 50.21 -39.70 -3.31
CA GLN A 512 50.95 -38.67 -4.08
C GLN A 512 50.22 -38.31 -5.39
N ALA A 513 50.19 -37.02 -5.71
CA ALA A 513 49.59 -36.46 -6.91
C ALA A 513 50.53 -36.48 -8.12
N SER A 514 49.99 -36.46 -9.35
CA SER A 514 50.47 -35.55 -10.42
C SER A 514 49.68 -35.63 -11.75
N VAL A 515 48.98 -34.53 -12.07
CA VAL A 515 48.90 -33.79 -13.36
C VAL A 515 49.42 -34.45 -14.66
N LEU A 516 48.64 -34.39 -15.76
CA LEU A 516 48.88 -33.55 -16.98
C LEU A 516 48.31 -34.08 -18.33
N ASN A 517 47.53 -33.20 -18.97
CA ASN A 517 46.87 -33.07 -20.30
C ASN A 517 47.23 -33.90 -21.56
N TRP A 518 46.19 -33.97 -22.42
CA TRP A 518 46.12 -33.72 -23.89
C TRP A 518 46.15 -34.85 -24.96
N GLU A 519 45.19 -34.71 -25.89
CA GLU A 519 45.23 -34.97 -27.37
C GLU A 519 44.59 -36.24 -28.01
N ASN A 520 43.36 -36.07 -28.54
CA ASN A 520 43.06 -35.92 -30.01
C ASN A 520 42.09 -36.91 -30.73
N THR A 521 41.19 -36.30 -31.53
CA THR A 521 40.51 -36.76 -32.78
C THR A 521 39.33 -37.77 -32.82
N ARG A 522 38.17 -37.21 -33.22
CA ARG A 522 37.16 -37.70 -34.22
C ARG A 522 36.32 -38.97 -33.95
N GLY A 523 34.99 -38.77 -33.87
CA GLY A 523 33.98 -39.83 -34.05
C GLY A 523 32.54 -39.33 -33.92
N THR A 524 31.84 -39.16 -35.05
CA THR A 524 30.50 -38.56 -35.24
C THR A 524 29.30 -39.18 -34.49
N THR A 525 28.28 -38.32 -34.27
CA THR A 525 26.81 -38.55 -34.16
C THR A 525 26.22 -39.25 -32.92
N GLY A 526 25.37 -38.49 -32.19
CA GLY A 526 23.95 -38.89 -32.03
C GLY A 526 23.32 -38.84 -30.63
N ILE A 527 22.40 -37.88 -30.44
CA ILE A 527 21.28 -37.85 -29.46
C ILE A 527 21.63 -37.45 -28.02
N ALA A 528 20.73 -36.65 -27.44
CA ALA A 528 20.89 -35.92 -26.19
C ALA A 528 20.84 -36.80 -24.92
N GLY A 529 21.58 -36.37 -23.92
CA GLY A 529 21.48 -36.80 -22.53
C GLY A 529 22.03 -35.70 -21.64
N VAL A 530 21.23 -35.20 -20.71
CA VAL A 530 21.63 -34.16 -19.75
C VAL A 530 22.66 -34.73 -18.78
N TRP A 531 23.83 -34.09 -18.68
CA TRP A 531 24.88 -34.43 -17.71
C TRP A 531 24.92 -33.38 -16.61
N GLN A 532 24.39 -33.73 -15.44
CA GLN A 532 24.48 -32.88 -14.26
C GLN A 532 25.83 -33.15 -13.56
N PHE A 533 26.72 -32.16 -13.55
CA PHE A 533 27.97 -32.17 -12.78
C PHE A 533 27.94 -31.05 -11.74
N GLN A 534 28.11 -31.41 -10.46
CA GLN A 534 28.44 -30.45 -9.40
C GLN A 534 29.94 -30.58 -9.09
N VAL A 535 30.64 -29.46 -9.02
CA VAL A 535 32.03 -29.35 -8.56
C VAL A 535 32.07 -28.31 -7.45
N TYR A 536 32.91 -28.54 -6.44
CA TYR A 536 33.16 -27.61 -5.33
C TYR A 536 34.52 -26.93 -5.52
N ASP A 537 34.60 -25.66 -5.12
CA ASP A 537 35.71 -24.71 -5.24
C ASP A 537 36.05 -24.23 -6.66
N SER A 538 36.49 -22.96 -6.69
CA SER A 538 36.63 -22.03 -7.83
C SER A 538 37.48 -22.49 -9.03
N ASP A 539 37.24 -21.81 -10.16
CA ASP A 539 37.99 -21.82 -11.44
C ASP A 539 37.52 -22.82 -12.55
N LEU A 540 36.56 -22.36 -13.36
CA LEU A 540 36.56 -22.43 -14.85
C LEU A 540 36.06 -23.70 -15.60
N LEU A 541 35.44 -23.43 -16.76
CA LEU A 541 35.44 -24.19 -18.06
C LEU A 541 34.20 -25.01 -18.51
N ASN A 542 33.32 -24.30 -19.23
CA ASN A 542 32.42 -24.73 -20.32
C ASN A 542 32.79 -26.02 -21.11
N MET A 543 31.79 -26.87 -21.40
CA MET A 543 31.60 -27.55 -22.71
C MET A 543 30.11 -27.84 -23.00
N GLY A 544 29.30 -26.80 -23.21
CA GLY A 544 27.94 -26.90 -23.72
C GLY A 544 27.89 -27.63 -25.07
N SER A 545 26.91 -28.51 -25.23
CA SER A 545 26.56 -29.07 -26.55
C SER A 545 25.65 -28.08 -27.27
N GLY A 546 25.63 -28.07 -28.61
CA GLY A 546 24.77 -27.18 -29.40
C GLY A 546 23.25 -27.47 -29.32
N GLY A 547 22.67 -27.39 -28.12
CA GLY A 547 21.26 -27.39 -27.80
C GLY A 547 21.05 -27.06 -26.32
N SER A 548 19.96 -26.37 -26.01
CA SER A 548 19.59 -25.72 -24.74
C SER A 548 20.09 -26.36 -23.44
N ASN A 549 20.72 -25.55 -22.59
CA ASN A 549 21.34 -25.88 -21.31
C ASN A 549 20.83 -24.96 -20.20
N VAL A 550 20.96 -25.40 -18.95
CA VAL A 550 20.62 -24.61 -17.75
C VAL A 550 21.79 -24.72 -16.78
N TYR A 551 22.39 -23.57 -16.44
CA TYR A 551 23.54 -23.46 -15.56
C TYR A 551 23.21 -22.51 -14.40
N ASN A 552 23.41 -22.99 -13.17
CA ASN A 552 23.26 -22.20 -11.94
C ASN A 552 24.60 -22.22 -11.21
N GLY A 553 25.21 -21.06 -11.05
CA GLY A 553 26.46 -20.87 -10.34
C GLY A 553 26.31 -20.79 -8.83
N THR A 554 27.36 -20.30 -8.17
CA THR A 554 27.60 -20.51 -6.75
C THR A 554 27.73 -19.19 -5.98
N SER A 555 28.85 -18.98 -5.29
CA SER A 555 29.10 -17.77 -4.49
C SER A 555 30.54 -17.28 -4.63
N GLY A 556 31.14 -17.47 -5.80
CA GLY A 556 32.37 -16.82 -6.24
C GLY A 556 32.50 -16.87 -7.75
N ASP A 557 33.32 -15.97 -8.30
CA ASP A 557 33.52 -15.65 -9.72
C ASP A 557 33.42 -16.86 -10.69
N ASP A 558 32.23 -17.06 -11.26
CA ASP A 558 31.87 -18.14 -12.19
C ASP A 558 32.10 -17.76 -13.67
N TYR A 559 32.21 -18.75 -14.56
CA TYR A 559 32.57 -18.55 -15.98
C TYR A 559 31.86 -19.53 -16.91
N TYR A 560 30.72 -19.12 -17.47
CA TYR A 560 29.84 -19.97 -18.28
C TYR A 560 29.76 -19.54 -19.75
N PHE A 561 29.60 -20.53 -20.63
CA PHE A 561 29.26 -20.34 -22.04
C PHE A 561 28.14 -21.33 -22.42
N GLY A 562 27.05 -20.87 -23.01
CA GLY A 562 26.00 -21.70 -23.60
C GLY A 562 26.43 -22.35 -24.93
N ASN A 563 27.13 -21.58 -25.75
CA ASN A 563 27.60 -21.88 -27.11
C ASN A 563 26.49 -21.92 -28.17
N GLY A 564 25.39 -22.66 -27.94
CA GLY A 564 24.28 -22.64 -28.89
C GLY A 564 23.10 -23.56 -28.57
N GLY A 565 21.92 -23.12 -28.98
CA GLY A 565 20.67 -23.51 -28.32
C GLY A 565 20.21 -22.35 -27.42
N ALA A 566 18.95 -22.34 -27.01
CA ALA A 566 18.43 -21.33 -26.08
C ALA A 566 18.76 -21.72 -24.64
N ASP A 567 19.72 -21.04 -24.02
CA ASP A 567 20.36 -21.39 -22.76
C ASP A 567 19.88 -20.51 -21.59
N ILE A 568 19.98 -21.01 -20.36
CA ILE A 568 19.72 -20.23 -19.14
C ILE A 568 20.99 -20.24 -18.28
N LEU A 569 21.60 -19.08 -18.07
CA LEU A 569 22.85 -18.90 -17.32
C LEU A 569 22.60 -18.02 -16.10
N ALA A 570 22.86 -18.53 -14.89
CA ALA A 570 22.86 -17.76 -13.66
C ALA A 570 24.23 -17.83 -12.98
N GLY A 571 24.81 -16.70 -12.60
CA GLY A 571 26.10 -16.59 -11.90
C GLY A 571 25.99 -16.85 -10.40
N GLY A 572 25.16 -16.08 -9.69
CA GLY A 572 24.84 -16.28 -8.27
C GLY A 572 25.40 -15.16 -7.40
N ARG A 573 26.57 -15.35 -6.81
CA ARG A 573 27.36 -14.25 -6.21
C ARG A 573 28.79 -14.35 -6.70
N GLY A 574 29.41 -13.25 -7.08
CA GLY A 574 30.76 -13.26 -7.64
C GLY A 574 30.97 -12.08 -8.57
N ASN A 575 32.09 -12.06 -9.27
CA ASN A 575 32.29 -11.21 -10.45
C ASN A 575 32.32 -12.14 -11.66
N ASP A 576 31.13 -12.56 -12.06
CA ASP A 576 30.86 -13.67 -12.94
C ASP A 576 30.99 -13.23 -14.41
N ARG A 577 31.19 -14.20 -15.31
CA ARG A 577 31.12 -13.91 -16.75
C ARG A 577 30.33 -14.98 -17.49
N LEU A 578 29.28 -14.54 -18.17
CA LEU A 578 28.27 -15.38 -18.79
C LEU A 578 28.20 -15.04 -20.28
N PHE A 579 28.30 -16.06 -21.14
CA PHE A 579 28.27 -15.91 -22.58
C PHE A 579 27.19 -16.83 -23.17
N GLY A 580 26.13 -16.32 -23.76
CA GLY A 580 25.07 -17.14 -24.39
C GLY A 580 25.62 -17.90 -25.60
N GLY A 581 25.78 -17.20 -26.71
CA GLY A 581 26.54 -17.62 -27.89
C GLY A 581 25.69 -17.62 -29.16
N THR A 582 24.84 -18.63 -29.34
CA THR A 582 23.94 -18.72 -30.50
C THR A 582 22.59 -19.33 -30.11
N GLY A 583 21.71 -18.48 -29.59
CA GLY A 583 20.47 -18.88 -28.95
C GLY A 583 19.58 -17.68 -28.71
N GLY A 584 18.38 -17.93 -28.16
CA GLY A 584 17.67 -16.88 -27.44
C GLY A 584 17.87 -17.18 -25.97
N ASP A 585 18.91 -16.61 -25.39
CA ASP A 585 19.50 -17.01 -24.12
C ASP A 585 19.00 -16.11 -22.99
N ARG A 586 19.00 -16.64 -21.76
CA ARG A 586 18.56 -15.91 -20.56
C ARG A 586 19.67 -15.86 -19.52
N LEU A 587 20.30 -14.70 -19.36
CA LEU A 587 21.48 -14.50 -18.52
C LEU A 587 21.12 -13.70 -17.26
N ASN A 588 21.68 -14.07 -16.11
CA ASN A 588 21.55 -13.35 -14.84
C ASN A 588 22.89 -13.45 -14.11
N GLY A 589 23.51 -12.30 -13.83
CA GLY A 589 24.76 -12.23 -13.06
C GLY A 589 24.50 -12.64 -11.61
N GLY A 590 24.06 -11.68 -10.80
CA GLY A 590 23.54 -11.92 -9.45
C GLY A 590 24.01 -10.84 -8.48
N ASP A 591 24.71 -11.23 -7.41
CA ASP A 591 25.37 -10.29 -6.50
C ASP A 591 26.85 -10.09 -6.90
N GLY A 592 27.19 -8.99 -7.57
CA GLY A 592 28.56 -8.51 -7.76
C GLY A 592 28.73 -7.78 -9.11
N ASN A 593 29.97 -7.65 -9.61
CA ASN A 593 30.24 -6.90 -10.85
C ASN A 593 30.44 -7.88 -12.01
N ASP A 594 29.38 -8.11 -12.78
CA ASP A 594 29.29 -9.21 -13.74
C ASP A 594 29.51 -8.76 -15.20
N LEU A 595 29.87 -9.71 -16.07
CA LEU A 595 29.98 -9.50 -17.52
C LEU A 595 29.09 -10.50 -18.26
N LEU A 596 28.02 -10.00 -18.88
CA LEU A 596 27.03 -10.79 -19.60
C LEU A 596 27.08 -10.43 -21.10
N ASP A 597 27.21 -11.44 -21.94
CA ASP A 597 27.34 -11.36 -23.41
C ASP A 597 26.33 -12.33 -24.01
N GLY A 598 25.29 -11.83 -24.68
CA GLY A 598 24.20 -12.62 -25.26
C GLY A 598 24.69 -13.42 -26.46
N GLY A 599 25.06 -12.71 -27.52
CA GLY A 599 25.73 -13.23 -28.69
C GLY A 599 24.93 -13.06 -29.98
N ALA A 600 23.93 -13.92 -30.22
CA ALA A 600 23.22 -13.94 -31.51
C ALA A 600 21.84 -14.62 -31.49
N GLN A 601 20.87 -13.90 -32.07
CA GLN A 601 19.41 -13.93 -31.87
C GLN A 601 19.01 -13.13 -30.62
N ASN A 602 17.81 -13.34 -30.09
CA ASN A 602 17.18 -12.44 -29.14
C ASN A 602 17.40 -12.91 -27.70
N ASP A 603 18.31 -12.25 -27.00
CA ASP A 603 18.76 -12.59 -25.66
C ASP A 603 18.04 -11.75 -24.59
N THR A 604 18.03 -12.25 -23.35
CA THR A 604 17.38 -11.60 -22.21
C THR A 604 18.26 -11.60 -20.97
N PHE A 605 18.62 -10.41 -20.54
CA PHE A 605 19.39 -10.15 -19.33
C PHE A 605 18.44 -9.86 -18.17
N ILE A 606 18.68 -10.50 -17.03
CA ILE A 606 18.03 -10.17 -15.75
C ILE A 606 19.07 -9.49 -14.89
N ALA A 607 18.80 -8.25 -14.48
CA ALA A 607 19.66 -7.56 -13.53
C ALA A 607 19.65 -8.25 -12.16
N GLY A 608 20.76 -8.16 -11.46
CA GLY A 608 20.88 -8.64 -10.08
C GLY A 608 20.08 -7.81 -9.09
N SER A 609 19.95 -8.31 -7.86
CA SER A 609 19.45 -7.54 -6.71
C SER A 609 20.59 -6.90 -5.89
N GLY A 610 21.84 -7.04 -6.35
CA GLY A 610 23.02 -6.46 -5.72
C GLY A 610 23.52 -5.25 -6.50
N ALA A 611 23.93 -4.20 -5.78
CA ALA A 611 24.46 -2.96 -6.36
C ALA A 611 25.91 -3.11 -6.88
N GLY A 612 26.13 -4.05 -7.80
CA GLY A 612 27.32 -4.16 -8.62
C GLY A 612 27.40 -3.06 -9.67
N ASP A 613 28.52 -2.99 -10.39
CA ASP A 613 28.59 -2.25 -11.66
C ASP A 613 28.76 -3.31 -12.77
N ASP A 614 27.67 -3.68 -13.45
CA ASP A 614 27.64 -4.77 -14.43
C ASP A 614 27.98 -4.31 -15.85
N ILE A 615 28.18 -5.28 -16.76
CA ILE A 615 28.36 -5.06 -18.19
C ILE A 615 27.43 -6.00 -18.97
N TYR A 616 26.46 -5.43 -19.69
CA TYR A 616 25.52 -6.13 -20.56
C TYR A 616 25.84 -5.85 -22.04
N ILE A 617 26.00 -6.92 -22.83
CA ILE A 617 26.29 -6.87 -24.26
C ILE A 617 25.28 -7.78 -24.96
N GLY A 618 24.36 -7.25 -25.77
CA GLY A 618 23.37 -8.07 -26.50
C GLY A 618 24.00 -8.82 -27.66
N GLY A 619 24.22 -8.14 -28.79
CA GLY A 619 24.97 -8.67 -29.94
C GLY A 619 24.18 -8.63 -31.25
N ASP A 620 24.18 -9.74 -32.01
CA ASP A 620 23.41 -9.87 -33.26
C ASP A 620 21.93 -10.21 -32.94
N GLY A 621 21.14 -9.27 -32.44
CA GLY A 621 19.83 -9.58 -31.84
C GLY A 621 18.68 -8.59 -31.99
N ILE A 622 17.67 -8.81 -31.15
CA ILE A 622 16.79 -7.77 -30.58
C ILE A 622 16.72 -8.15 -29.10
N ASP A 623 17.55 -7.47 -28.31
CA ASP A 623 17.95 -7.94 -26.99
C ASP A 623 17.30 -7.12 -25.89
N THR A 624 17.12 -7.72 -24.71
CA THR A 624 16.28 -7.14 -23.65
C THR A 624 16.96 -7.21 -22.28
N VAL A 625 17.12 -6.07 -21.61
CA VAL A 625 17.51 -6.01 -20.19
C VAL A 625 16.29 -5.82 -19.29
N ILE A 626 16.25 -6.51 -18.14
CA ILE A 626 15.10 -6.56 -17.24
C ILE A 626 15.54 -6.25 -15.80
N TYR A 627 15.06 -5.12 -15.28
CA TYR A 627 15.31 -4.59 -13.94
C TYR A 627 14.21 -4.93 -12.90
N LYS A 628 13.33 -5.89 -13.21
CA LYS A 628 12.14 -6.30 -12.41
C LYS A 628 12.33 -6.55 -10.91
N SER A 629 13.57 -6.71 -10.44
CA SER A 629 13.90 -6.88 -9.02
C SER A 629 14.17 -5.57 -8.27
N THR A 630 14.22 -4.42 -8.94
CA THR A 630 14.43 -3.12 -8.31
C THR A 630 13.11 -2.54 -7.78
N MET A 631 13.14 -2.07 -6.54
CA MET A 631 12.05 -1.34 -5.88
C MET A 631 12.25 0.18 -5.99
N LEU A 632 13.45 0.63 -6.35
CA LEU A 632 13.79 2.02 -6.59
C LEU A 632 14.05 2.28 -8.07
N GLY A 633 13.66 3.49 -8.51
CA GLY A 633 13.76 3.91 -9.91
C GLY A 633 15.17 3.89 -10.49
N VAL A 634 15.25 3.35 -11.71
CA VAL A 634 16.41 3.16 -12.58
C VAL A 634 16.36 4.18 -13.72
N LEU A 635 17.51 4.79 -14.02
CA LEU A 635 17.71 5.62 -15.21
C LEU A 635 18.48 4.82 -16.26
N VAL A 636 17.89 4.59 -17.44
CA VAL A 636 18.53 3.93 -18.59
C VAL A 636 18.53 4.86 -19.81
N ASP A 637 19.66 4.95 -20.51
CA ASP A 637 19.78 5.75 -21.75
C ASP A 637 20.58 4.98 -22.81
N LEU A 638 19.89 4.49 -23.85
CA LEU A 638 20.42 3.62 -24.93
C LEU A 638 21.07 4.38 -26.11
N ALA A 639 21.19 5.71 -26.05
CA ALA A 639 21.90 6.50 -27.07
C ALA A 639 23.06 7.32 -26.49
N ALA A 640 23.55 6.94 -25.32
CA ALA A 640 24.65 7.63 -24.68
C ALA A 640 25.99 7.26 -25.35
N VAL A 641 27.05 8.01 -25.06
CA VAL A 641 28.38 7.73 -25.66
C VAL A 641 29.01 6.45 -25.07
N VAL A 642 28.50 6.03 -23.92
CA VAL A 642 28.53 4.69 -23.35
C VAL A 642 27.13 4.54 -22.78
N ASP A 643 26.37 3.52 -23.16
CA ASP A 643 25.02 3.34 -22.63
C ASP A 643 25.13 2.92 -21.16
N GLN A 644 24.28 3.49 -20.32
CA GLN A 644 24.34 3.34 -18.87
C GLN A 644 22.96 3.04 -18.33
N ALA A 645 22.89 2.12 -17.37
CA ALA A 645 21.83 2.15 -16.36
C ALA A 645 22.42 2.59 -15.02
N THR A 646 21.69 3.42 -14.28
CA THR A 646 22.09 3.82 -12.93
C THR A 646 20.88 3.81 -12.01
N GLY A 647 21.02 3.18 -10.84
CA GLY A 647 19.98 3.14 -9.83
C GLY A 647 20.55 2.83 -8.44
N PRO A 648 19.84 3.12 -7.35
CA PRO A 648 20.34 2.88 -5.99
C PRO A 648 20.64 1.40 -5.68
N GLU A 649 19.99 0.50 -6.40
CA GLU A 649 20.01 -0.96 -6.17
C GLU A 649 20.87 -1.72 -7.20
N ILE A 650 21.25 -1.08 -8.31
CA ILE A 650 21.98 -1.67 -9.45
C ILE A 650 23.34 -1.01 -9.72
N GLY A 651 23.79 -0.09 -8.86
CA GLY A 651 25.04 0.64 -9.08
C GLY A 651 25.08 1.43 -10.39
N VAL A 652 26.13 1.21 -11.20
CA VAL A 652 26.37 1.85 -12.50
C VAL A 652 26.70 0.80 -13.57
N ASP A 653 25.67 0.31 -14.25
CA ASP A 653 25.81 -0.68 -15.32
C ASP A 653 26.27 -0.04 -16.64
N GLN A 654 27.05 -0.80 -17.40
CA GLN A 654 27.36 -0.52 -18.79
C GLN A 654 26.48 -1.38 -19.69
N ILE A 655 25.72 -0.75 -20.57
CA ILE A 655 24.90 -1.43 -21.56
C ILE A 655 25.55 -1.22 -22.94
N SER A 656 25.33 -2.16 -23.85
CA SER A 656 25.68 -2.02 -25.25
C SER A 656 24.91 -3.04 -26.09
N GLU A 657 24.49 -2.63 -27.30
CA GLU A 657 23.82 -3.52 -28.26
C GLU A 657 22.54 -4.15 -27.66
N ILE A 658 21.73 -3.35 -26.94
CA ILE A 658 20.42 -3.73 -26.36
C ILE A 658 19.35 -2.78 -26.91
N GLU A 659 18.27 -3.32 -27.47
CA GLU A 659 17.15 -2.53 -28.01
C GLU A 659 15.98 -2.35 -27.04
N ASN A 660 15.79 -3.25 -26.06
CA ASN A 660 14.63 -3.25 -25.18
C ASN A 660 15.01 -3.15 -23.70
N VAL A 661 14.18 -2.44 -22.94
CA VAL A 661 14.37 -2.26 -21.49
C VAL A 661 13.06 -2.53 -20.78
N THR A 662 13.12 -3.31 -19.71
CA THR A 662 12.05 -3.41 -18.72
C THR A 662 12.57 -2.91 -17.38
N GLY A 663 11.83 -1.99 -16.78
CA GLY A 663 12.06 -1.36 -15.49
C GLY A 663 11.80 -2.24 -14.27
N GLY A 664 11.69 -1.59 -13.13
CA GLY A 664 11.43 -2.14 -11.80
C GLY A 664 10.02 -1.82 -11.30
N SER A 665 9.86 -1.62 -9.99
CA SER A 665 8.60 -1.18 -9.36
C SER A 665 8.70 0.22 -8.73
N GLY A 666 9.62 1.05 -9.21
CA GLY A 666 9.78 2.43 -8.76
C GLY A 666 9.98 3.36 -9.95
N ALA A 667 9.71 4.67 -9.76
CA ALA A 667 9.69 5.69 -10.81
C ALA A 667 10.95 5.72 -11.71
N ASP A 668 10.87 5.05 -12.85
CA ASP A 668 11.94 4.79 -13.81
C ASP A 668 12.09 5.90 -14.85
N GLN A 669 13.25 5.97 -15.50
CA GLN A 669 13.53 6.84 -16.64
C GLN A 669 14.19 6.02 -17.75
N LEU A 670 13.37 5.50 -18.66
CA LEU A 670 13.80 4.62 -19.74
C LEU A 670 13.88 5.42 -21.04
N ARG A 671 15.07 5.51 -21.65
CA ARG A 671 15.26 6.19 -22.94
C ARG A 671 15.84 5.27 -24.00
N GLY A 672 15.13 5.16 -25.12
CA GLY A 672 15.49 4.46 -26.34
C GLY A 672 16.59 5.17 -27.13
N ASP A 673 16.74 4.77 -28.39
CA ASP A 673 17.86 5.20 -29.24
C ASP A 673 17.43 5.78 -30.60
N GLY A 674 17.97 5.30 -31.72
CA GLY A 674 17.52 5.62 -33.07
C GLY A 674 16.94 4.41 -33.82
N LEU A 675 16.65 3.32 -33.10
CA LEU A 675 16.12 2.06 -33.63
C LEU A 675 14.65 1.89 -33.21
N SER A 676 14.12 0.67 -33.17
CA SER A 676 12.76 0.42 -32.69
C SER A 676 12.84 -0.31 -31.35
N ASN A 677 12.55 0.41 -30.27
CA ASN A 677 12.70 -0.06 -28.90
C ASN A 677 11.37 -0.58 -28.33
N VAL A 678 11.46 -1.46 -27.32
CA VAL A 678 10.35 -1.78 -26.42
C VAL A 678 10.77 -1.35 -25.02
N LEU A 679 10.08 -0.34 -24.48
CA LEU A 679 10.29 0.22 -23.15
C LEU A 679 9.09 -0.14 -22.28
N VAL A 680 9.34 -0.78 -21.14
CA VAL A 680 8.30 -1.21 -20.18
C VAL A 680 8.65 -0.70 -18.79
N GLY A 681 7.85 0.17 -18.19
CA GLY A 681 8.07 0.72 -16.84
C GLY A 681 7.76 -0.29 -15.73
N LEU A 682 6.53 -0.82 -15.78
CA LEU A 682 5.79 -1.72 -14.88
C LEU A 682 5.00 -1.02 -13.78
N ALA A 683 5.66 -0.41 -12.80
CA ALA A 683 5.01 0.25 -11.67
C ALA A 683 5.91 1.36 -11.12
N GLY A 684 5.32 2.52 -10.82
CA GLY A 684 6.04 3.77 -10.66
C GLY A 684 5.39 4.86 -11.50
N GLY A 685 5.80 6.11 -11.30
CA GLY A 685 5.48 7.19 -12.24
C GLY A 685 6.66 7.35 -13.18
N ASP A 686 6.63 6.64 -14.30
CA ASP A 686 7.78 6.37 -15.14
C ASP A 686 7.88 7.36 -16.31
N LEU A 687 9.10 7.57 -16.82
CA LEU A 687 9.36 8.37 -18.02
C LEU A 687 9.89 7.47 -19.12
N LEU A 688 9.11 7.30 -20.19
CA LEU A 688 9.43 6.48 -21.35
C LEU A 688 9.64 7.37 -22.58
N ASP A 689 10.89 7.50 -23.03
CA ASP A 689 11.29 8.29 -24.20
C ASP A 689 11.84 7.36 -25.29
N GLY A 690 11.00 6.96 -26.25
CA GLY A 690 11.43 6.12 -27.38
C GLY A 690 12.47 6.80 -28.27
N ARG A 691 12.44 8.13 -28.32
CA ARG A 691 13.17 8.96 -29.29
C ARG A 691 12.78 8.60 -30.73
N GLY A 692 13.76 8.43 -31.60
CA GLY A 692 13.53 8.34 -33.04
C GLY A 692 13.41 6.89 -33.49
N GLY A 693 12.20 6.35 -33.51
CA GLY A 693 12.01 4.93 -33.78
C GLY A 693 10.69 4.53 -34.41
N ASN A 694 10.15 3.40 -33.95
CA ASN A 694 8.74 3.02 -34.04
C ASN A 694 8.47 2.20 -32.78
N ASP A 695 8.36 2.90 -31.66
CA ASP A 695 8.64 2.30 -30.36
C ASP A 695 7.38 1.80 -29.69
N ASN A 696 7.49 0.74 -28.87
CA ASN A 696 6.39 0.34 -27.99
C ASN A 696 6.71 0.83 -26.59
N LEU A 697 5.88 1.75 -26.10
CA LEU A 697 6.00 2.32 -24.77
C LEU A 697 4.83 1.80 -23.93
N LEU A 698 5.15 1.22 -22.78
CA LEU A 698 4.21 0.66 -21.81
C LEU A 698 4.68 1.11 -20.43
N GLY A 699 4.04 2.08 -19.78
CA GLY A 699 4.45 2.48 -18.44
C GLY A 699 3.93 1.44 -17.46
N GLY A 700 2.68 1.54 -17.04
CA GLY A 700 2.03 0.53 -16.23
C GLY A 700 1.31 1.17 -15.05
N LEU A 701 1.55 0.67 -13.84
CA LEU A 701 0.88 1.17 -12.63
C LEU A 701 1.55 2.45 -12.09
N GLY A 702 0.94 3.60 -12.37
CA GLY A 702 1.29 4.90 -11.83
C GLY A 702 1.05 6.00 -12.86
N ASP A 703 1.39 7.25 -12.54
CA ASP A 703 1.17 8.38 -13.45
C ASP A 703 2.38 8.54 -14.39
N ASP A 704 2.31 7.95 -15.58
CA ASP A 704 3.45 7.83 -16.50
C ASP A 704 3.55 8.98 -17.52
N THR A 705 4.75 9.16 -18.06
CA THR A 705 5.07 10.19 -19.07
C THR A 705 5.76 9.59 -20.30
N TYR A 706 5.07 9.63 -21.43
CA TYR A 706 5.53 9.13 -22.73
C TYR A 706 6.03 10.25 -23.61
N PHE A 707 7.20 10.10 -24.24
CA PHE A 707 7.64 10.99 -25.33
C PHE A 707 7.49 10.28 -26.68
N VAL A 708 6.80 10.94 -27.61
CA VAL A 708 6.51 10.45 -28.96
C VAL A 708 7.04 11.44 -30.00
N ASP A 709 7.90 10.96 -30.91
CA ASP A 709 8.46 11.76 -32.01
C ASP A 709 8.28 11.14 -33.40
N ALA A 710 8.01 9.84 -33.49
CA ALA A 710 7.75 9.13 -34.74
C ALA A 710 6.29 8.65 -34.86
N SER A 711 5.77 8.64 -36.09
CA SER A 711 4.37 8.25 -36.35
C SER A 711 4.08 6.75 -36.20
N GLY A 712 5.09 5.95 -35.87
CA GLY A 712 4.96 4.52 -35.59
C GLY A 712 5.02 4.18 -34.10
N ASP A 713 5.25 5.17 -33.23
CA ASP A 713 5.31 4.97 -31.79
C ASP A 713 3.93 4.62 -31.24
N LYS A 714 3.91 3.73 -30.25
CA LYS A 714 2.71 3.12 -29.69
C LYS A 714 2.79 3.06 -28.17
N VAL A 715 2.12 4.03 -27.53
CA VAL A 715 1.75 4.01 -26.11
C VAL A 715 0.65 2.96 -25.88
N THR A 716 0.66 2.22 -24.76
CA THR A 716 -0.24 1.06 -24.54
C THR A 716 -0.59 0.85 -23.07
N GLU A 717 -1.60 1.59 -22.61
CA GLU A 717 -2.03 1.53 -21.20
C GLU A 717 -3.27 0.64 -21.01
N LEU A 718 -3.41 0.06 -19.82
CA LEU A 718 -4.61 -0.67 -19.40
C LEU A 718 -5.50 0.22 -18.52
N ALA A 719 -6.76 -0.19 -18.35
CA ALA A 719 -7.72 0.62 -17.62
C ALA A 719 -7.41 0.66 -16.11
N GLY A 720 -7.36 1.86 -15.54
CA GLY A 720 -7.21 2.07 -14.10
C GLY A 720 -5.79 1.88 -13.58
N GLN A 721 -4.77 2.09 -14.42
CA GLN A 721 -3.37 2.00 -13.99
C GLN A 721 -2.78 3.33 -13.50
N GLY A 722 -3.26 4.48 -14.00
CA GLY A 722 -2.80 5.80 -13.57
C GLY A 722 -3.55 6.97 -14.22
N THR A 723 -2.94 8.14 -14.21
CA THR A 723 -3.31 9.34 -14.99
C THR A 723 -2.16 9.74 -15.91
N ASP A 724 -2.21 9.28 -17.15
CA ASP A 724 -1.05 9.20 -18.03
C ASP A 724 -0.88 10.41 -18.96
N THR A 725 0.36 10.73 -19.31
CA THR A 725 0.70 11.92 -20.10
C THR A 725 1.56 11.63 -21.33
N VAL A 726 1.07 11.99 -22.52
CA VAL A 726 1.85 11.94 -23.77
C VAL A 726 2.39 13.33 -24.13
N HIS A 727 3.71 13.44 -24.22
CA HIS A 727 4.44 14.57 -24.79
C HIS A 727 4.78 14.28 -26.26
N SER A 728 4.10 14.95 -27.19
CA SER A 728 4.28 14.70 -28.63
C SER A 728 4.99 15.84 -29.36
N LEU A 729 6.00 15.49 -30.16
CA LEU A 729 6.65 16.39 -31.12
C LEU A 729 5.96 16.40 -32.50
N ILE A 730 5.01 15.49 -32.72
CA ILE A 730 4.22 15.33 -33.94
C ILE A 730 2.72 15.57 -33.69
N SER A 731 1.89 15.48 -34.74
CA SER A 731 0.44 15.37 -34.55
C SER A 731 0.09 13.98 -34.03
N TYR A 732 -0.67 13.90 -32.93
CA TYR A 732 -0.92 12.65 -32.21
C TYR A 732 -2.41 12.45 -31.90
N ILE A 733 -2.79 11.19 -31.74
CA ILE A 733 -4.12 10.75 -31.32
C ILE A 733 -3.90 9.82 -30.13
N LEU A 734 -4.49 10.13 -28.98
CA LEU A 734 -4.34 9.29 -27.79
C LEU A 734 -4.88 7.87 -28.02
N GLY A 735 -4.14 6.88 -27.51
CA GLY A 735 -4.65 5.52 -27.34
C GLY A 735 -5.74 5.48 -26.26
N PRO A 736 -6.44 4.35 -26.07
CA PRO A 736 -7.32 4.17 -24.91
C PRO A 736 -6.52 4.21 -23.59
N ASN A 737 -7.18 4.55 -22.49
CA ASN A 737 -6.59 4.58 -21.13
C ASN A 737 -5.42 5.57 -20.98
N VAL A 738 -5.42 6.67 -21.73
CA VAL A 738 -4.46 7.77 -21.57
C VAL A 738 -5.21 9.09 -21.45
N GLU A 739 -4.88 9.89 -20.45
CA GLU A 739 -5.68 11.05 -20.06
C GLU A 739 -5.15 12.33 -20.71
N ASN A 740 -3.82 12.55 -20.74
CA ASN A 740 -3.24 13.85 -21.04
C ASN A 740 -2.41 13.87 -22.34
N LEU A 741 -2.50 14.96 -23.11
CA LEU A 741 -1.70 15.19 -24.31
C LEU A 741 -1.11 16.60 -24.32
N VAL A 742 0.21 16.70 -24.42
CA VAL A 742 0.95 17.97 -24.55
C VAL A 742 1.70 18.00 -25.88
N LEU A 743 1.45 19.03 -26.69
CA LEU A 743 2.12 19.23 -27.98
C LEU A 743 3.35 20.14 -27.81
N LEU A 744 4.56 19.61 -28.02
CA LEU A 744 5.84 20.31 -27.76
C LEU A 744 6.51 20.88 -29.01
N GLY A 745 6.05 20.56 -30.22
CA GLY A 745 6.76 20.85 -31.48
C GLY A 745 7.02 22.35 -31.73
N GLY A 746 8.28 22.77 -31.92
CA GLY A 746 8.65 24.19 -32.03
C GLY A 746 8.70 24.80 -33.44
N GLY A 747 8.18 24.12 -34.47
CA GLY A 747 8.45 24.48 -35.89
C GLY A 747 7.24 24.51 -36.84
N GLY A 748 6.05 24.14 -36.38
CA GLY A 748 4.85 24.11 -37.23
C GLY A 748 3.59 23.68 -36.49
N ALA A 749 2.45 23.83 -37.18
CA ALA A 749 1.15 23.39 -36.73
C ALA A 749 1.09 21.85 -36.63
N ILE A 750 1.08 21.34 -35.39
CA ILE A 750 0.73 19.95 -35.06
C ILE A 750 -0.67 19.93 -34.43
N HIS A 751 -1.27 18.75 -34.35
CA HIS A 751 -2.68 18.58 -34.02
C HIS A 751 -2.85 17.47 -32.99
N GLY A 752 -3.77 17.66 -32.05
CA GLY A 752 -4.06 16.72 -30.97
C GLY A 752 -5.48 16.17 -31.09
N THR A 753 -5.68 14.90 -30.75
CA THR A 753 -7.00 14.29 -30.61
C THR A 753 -7.02 13.34 -29.43
N GLY A 754 -7.98 13.51 -28.52
CA GLY A 754 -8.24 12.61 -27.40
C GLY A 754 -8.97 11.33 -27.80
N ASN A 755 -9.45 10.60 -26.79
CA ASN A 755 -10.02 9.26 -26.89
C ASN A 755 -11.51 9.23 -26.45
N GLU A 756 -11.88 8.35 -25.51
CA GLU A 756 -13.25 8.22 -24.95
C GLU A 756 -13.32 8.60 -23.45
N LEU A 757 -12.20 9.07 -22.87
CA LEU A 757 -12.04 9.50 -21.49
C LEU A 757 -12.08 11.03 -21.38
N ASN A 758 -12.02 11.55 -20.15
CA ASN A 758 -11.94 12.99 -19.90
C ASN A 758 -10.50 13.46 -20.13
N ASN A 759 -10.16 13.93 -21.34
CA ASN A 759 -8.78 14.28 -21.67
C ASN A 759 -8.40 15.72 -21.30
N VAL A 760 -7.14 15.94 -20.90
CA VAL A 760 -6.54 17.28 -20.86
C VAL A 760 -5.58 17.45 -22.04
N ILE A 761 -5.85 18.42 -22.92
CA ILE A 761 -5.08 18.61 -24.16
C ILE A 761 -4.49 20.02 -24.23
N SER A 762 -3.17 20.09 -24.23
CA SER A 762 -2.38 21.33 -24.36
C SER A 762 -1.78 21.47 -25.76
N GLY A 763 -2.09 22.59 -26.42
CA GLY A 763 -1.52 22.94 -27.73
C GLY A 763 -0.09 23.46 -27.66
N ASN A 764 0.59 23.51 -28.82
CA ASN A 764 1.84 24.24 -28.97
C ASN A 764 1.58 25.70 -29.37
N ALA A 765 2.62 26.55 -29.43
CA ALA A 765 2.51 27.96 -29.81
C ALA A 765 2.26 28.24 -31.32
N SER A 766 1.72 27.28 -32.07
CA SER A 766 1.37 27.39 -33.50
C SER A 766 -0.12 27.14 -33.73
N ASP A 767 -0.66 27.48 -34.91
CA ASP A 767 -2.08 27.26 -35.25
C ASP A 767 -2.52 25.78 -35.13
N ASN A 768 -3.14 25.39 -34.01
CA ASN A 768 -3.49 23.99 -33.72
C ASN A 768 -4.90 23.62 -34.19
N LYS A 769 -5.11 22.31 -34.32
CA LYS A 769 -6.44 21.71 -34.33
C LYS A 769 -6.47 20.74 -33.18
N LEU A 770 -7.24 21.07 -32.17
CA LEU A 770 -7.39 20.26 -30.98
C LEU A 770 -8.82 19.72 -30.97
N LYS A 771 -8.93 18.45 -30.61
CA LYS A 771 -10.20 17.78 -30.38
C LYS A 771 -10.04 16.97 -29.10
N GLY A 772 -10.98 17.08 -28.15
CA GLY A 772 -11.10 16.11 -27.07
C GLY A 772 -11.53 14.77 -27.67
N GLY A 773 -12.78 14.37 -27.49
CA GLY A 773 -13.23 13.12 -28.07
C GLY A 773 -14.68 12.81 -27.79
N LEU A 774 -14.86 11.78 -26.97
CA LEU A 774 -16.01 11.61 -26.10
C LEU A 774 -15.47 11.71 -24.67
N GLY A 775 -16.26 12.24 -23.74
CA GLY A 775 -15.80 12.48 -22.38
C GLY A 775 -16.27 13.86 -21.91
N LEU A 776 -15.62 14.37 -20.87
CA LEU A 776 -15.65 15.77 -20.46
C LEU A 776 -14.25 16.33 -20.62
N ASP A 777 -13.96 16.84 -21.82
CA ASP A 777 -12.59 17.17 -22.22
C ASP A 777 -12.20 18.60 -21.84
N THR A 778 -10.97 18.79 -21.37
CA THR A 778 -10.36 20.09 -21.04
C THR A 778 -9.33 20.47 -22.10
N VAL A 779 -9.50 21.64 -22.73
CA VAL A 779 -8.40 22.28 -23.45
C VAL A 779 -7.60 23.16 -22.48
N SER A 780 -6.28 23.03 -22.47
CA SER A 780 -5.40 23.77 -21.57
C SER A 780 -4.47 24.71 -22.32
N TYR A 781 -4.35 25.94 -21.81
CA TYR A 781 -3.43 26.98 -22.27
C TYR A 781 -2.35 27.32 -21.24
N GLU A 782 -2.11 26.42 -20.28
CA GLU A 782 -1.19 26.62 -19.15
C GLU A 782 0.26 26.94 -19.62
N MET A 783 0.65 26.42 -20.78
CA MET A 783 1.94 26.68 -21.43
C MET A 783 2.00 27.94 -22.30
N ALA A 784 0.91 28.73 -22.39
CA ALA A 784 0.88 29.93 -23.21
C ALA A 784 1.81 31.03 -22.66
N THR A 785 2.46 31.75 -23.58
CA THR A 785 3.49 32.76 -23.22
C THR A 785 2.94 34.14 -22.88
N ALA A 786 1.62 34.28 -22.89
CA ALA A 786 0.84 35.47 -22.55
C ALA A 786 -0.64 35.05 -22.42
N GLY A 787 -1.45 35.92 -21.82
CA GLY A 787 -2.88 35.69 -21.62
C GLY A 787 -3.65 35.45 -22.91
N VAL A 788 -4.61 34.52 -22.84
CA VAL A 788 -5.34 33.94 -23.96
C VAL A 788 -6.78 34.46 -24.05
N VAL A 789 -7.37 34.36 -25.23
CA VAL A 789 -8.76 34.71 -25.53
C VAL A 789 -9.41 33.52 -26.24
N VAL A 790 -10.20 32.73 -25.51
CA VAL A 790 -10.67 31.41 -25.96
C VAL A 790 -12.17 31.25 -25.70
N GLY A 791 -12.89 30.74 -26.71
CA GLY A 791 -14.32 30.45 -26.63
C GLY A 791 -14.67 29.03 -27.08
N LEU A 792 -15.25 28.20 -26.21
CA LEU A 792 -15.64 26.82 -26.53
C LEU A 792 -16.77 26.75 -27.58
N ALA A 793 -17.67 27.73 -27.61
CA ALA A 793 -18.69 27.83 -28.65
C ALA A 793 -18.15 28.12 -30.08
N MET A 794 -16.86 28.50 -30.22
CA MET A 794 -16.27 28.90 -31.50
C MET A 794 -15.57 27.72 -32.21
N THR A 795 -16.30 27.06 -33.11
CA THR A 795 -15.78 25.93 -33.94
C THR A 795 -14.97 26.36 -35.18
N SER A 796 -14.75 27.67 -35.35
CA SER A 796 -13.86 28.24 -36.37
C SER A 796 -12.53 28.64 -35.74
N ALA A 797 -11.46 28.61 -36.53
CA ALA A 797 -10.14 29.11 -36.12
C ALA A 797 -10.23 30.46 -35.40
N GLN A 798 -9.79 30.49 -34.14
CA GLN A 798 -9.81 31.62 -33.23
C GLN A 798 -8.39 32.01 -32.87
N ASN A 799 -8.05 33.31 -32.93
CA ASN A 799 -6.74 33.79 -32.53
C ASN A 799 -6.70 33.81 -31.01
N THR A 800 -6.13 32.76 -30.43
CA THR A 800 -6.11 32.52 -28.99
C THR A 800 -5.19 33.47 -28.25
N VAL A 801 -4.27 34.16 -28.94
CA VAL A 801 -3.26 35.07 -28.35
C VAL A 801 -2.27 34.30 -27.46
N GLY A 802 -0.97 34.55 -27.59
CA GLY A 802 0.04 33.79 -26.81
C GLY A 802 0.25 32.33 -27.21
N ALA A 803 -0.75 31.66 -27.81
CA ALA A 803 -0.73 30.26 -28.26
C ALA A 803 -0.94 30.06 -29.78
N GLY A 804 -1.56 30.99 -30.51
CA GLY A 804 -1.64 30.91 -31.99
C GLY A 804 -3.04 31.20 -32.54
N THR A 805 -3.41 30.51 -33.62
CA THR A 805 -4.76 30.51 -34.18
C THR A 805 -5.36 29.10 -34.17
N ASP A 806 -6.03 28.75 -33.09
CA ASP A 806 -6.46 27.37 -32.82
C ASP A 806 -7.89 27.09 -33.29
N THR A 807 -8.17 25.84 -33.64
CA THR A 807 -9.52 25.34 -33.92
C THR A 807 -9.85 24.24 -32.91
N LEU A 808 -10.92 24.46 -32.14
CA LEU A 808 -11.34 23.59 -31.04
C LEU A 808 -12.65 22.87 -31.40
N SER A 809 -12.81 21.62 -30.95
CA SER A 809 -14.06 20.86 -31.10
C SER A 809 -14.16 19.70 -30.11
N GLY A 810 -15.32 19.50 -29.46
CA GLY A 810 -15.47 18.46 -28.43
C GLY A 810 -14.55 18.75 -27.25
N PHE A 811 -14.83 19.87 -26.59
CA PHE A 811 -14.22 20.29 -25.34
C PHE A 811 -15.32 20.93 -24.51
N GLU A 812 -15.42 20.51 -23.26
CA GLU A 812 -16.43 20.93 -22.30
C GLU A 812 -15.81 21.80 -21.22
N ASN A 813 -14.49 21.77 -21.04
CA ASN A 813 -13.78 22.55 -20.04
C ASN A 813 -12.62 23.35 -20.67
N LEU A 814 -12.20 24.40 -19.99
CA LEU A 814 -11.18 25.34 -20.48
C LEU A 814 -10.30 25.82 -19.33
N ARG A 815 -9.00 25.50 -19.41
CA ARG A 815 -7.96 26.03 -18.52
C ARG A 815 -7.16 27.13 -19.24
N GLY A 816 -6.96 28.22 -18.52
CA GLY A 816 -6.18 29.38 -18.90
C GLY A 816 -4.67 29.20 -18.84
N SER A 817 -3.97 30.33 -18.75
CA SER A 817 -2.53 30.50 -18.60
C SER A 817 -2.22 31.21 -17.29
N THR A 818 -0.95 31.33 -16.89
CA THR A 818 -0.55 32.12 -15.70
C THR A 818 -0.53 33.65 -15.95
N HIS A 819 -1.46 34.14 -16.76
CA HIS A 819 -1.60 35.54 -17.14
C HIS A 819 -3.08 35.88 -17.37
N GLY A 820 -3.46 37.15 -17.17
CA GLY A 820 -4.83 37.65 -17.38
C GLY A 820 -5.50 37.24 -18.70
N ASP A 821 -6.47 36.34 -18.59
CA ASP A 821 -7.15 35.63 -19.68
C ASP A 821 -8.59 36.14 -19.94
N ASN A 822 -9.17 35.69 -21.05
CA ASN A 822 -10.59 35.84 -21.36
C ASN A 822 -11.16 34.52 -21.86
N LEU A 823 -11.75 33.76 -20.92
CA LEU A 823 -12.23 32.40 -21.10
C LEU A 823 -13.76 32.43 -21.20
N THR A 824 -14.29 31.93 -22.32
CA THR A 824 -15.74 31.81 -22.56
C THR A 824 -16.13 30.36 -22.80
N GLY A 825 -17.11 29.86 -22.05
CA GLY A 825 -17.70 28.55 -22.25
C GLY A 825 -18.62 28.47 -23.47
N SER A 826 -19.72 27.74 -23.32
CA SER A 826 -20.49 27.18 -24.42
C SER A 826 -22.02 27.33 -24.21
N GLY A 827 -22.78 26.32 -24.62
CA GLY A 827 -24.21 26.15 -24.35
C GLY A 827 -24.52 24.91 -23.50
N GLY A 828 -23.50 24.28 -22.93
CA GLY A 828 -23.57 23.19 -21.96
C GLY A 828 -22.77 23.55 -20.72
N ASN A 829 -22.80 22.69 -19.70
CA ASN A 829 -22.16 22.94 -18.42
C ASN A 829 -20.63 22.85 -18.56
N ASN A 830 -19.92 23.94 -18.28
CA ASN A 830 -18.47 24.03 -18.45
C ASN A 830 -17.73 24.29 -17.13
N VAL A 831 -16.52 23.76 -17.00
CA VAL A 831 -15.55 24.17 -15.97
C VAL A 831 -14.54 25.13 -16.60
N LEU A 832 -14.41 26.32 -16.02
CA LEU A 832 -13.45 27.35 -16.40
C LEU A 832 -12.45 27.54 -15.25
N GLU A 833 -11.16 27.47 -15.57
CA GLU A 833 -10.07 27.62 -14.61
C GLU A 833 -9.08 28.68 -15.14
N GLY A 834 -8.96 29.80 -14.44
CA GLY A 834 -8.09 30.92 -14.83
C GLY A 834 -6.60 30.66 -14.58
N LEU A 835 -6.29 30.06 -13.43
CA LEU A 835 -4.95 29.98 -12.81
C LEU A 835 -4.55 31.31 -12.13
N ASP A 836 -3.28 31.72 -12.26
CA ASP A 836 -2.80 33.03 -11.80
C ASP A 836 -3.15 34.09 -12.85
N GLY A 837 -3.89 35.15 -12.51
CA GLY A 837 -4.25 36.15 -13.53
C GLY A 837 -4.93 37.42 -13.03
N ASP A 838 -5.51 38.13 -13.99
CA ASP A 838 -6.56 39.14 -13.78
C ASP A 838 -7.64 38.75 -14.80
N ASP A 839 -8.39 37.69 -14.51
CA ASP A 839 -9.08 36.91 -15.55
C ASP A 839 -10.51 37.38 -15.83
N THR A 840 -11.03 37.01 -16.99
CA THR A 840 -12.46 37.14 -17.31
C THR A 840 -13.02 35.75 -17.60
N LEU A 841 -13.86 35.25 -16.69
CA LEU A 841 -14.50 33.95 -16.77
C LEU A 841 -15.99 34.12 -17.10
N ASN A 842 -16.42 33.56 -18.23
CA ASN A 842 -17.80 33.66 -18.72
C ASN A 842 -18.34 32.28 -19.11
N GLY A 843 -19.13 31.64 -18.24
CA GLY A 843 -19.66 30.29 -18.52
C GLY A 843 -20.50 30.22 -19.79
N GLY A 844 -21.30 31.26 -20.03
CA GLY A 844 -22.09 31.44 -21.24
C GLY A 844 -23.54 31.06 -21.01
N ALA A 845 -23.90 29.81 -21.30
CA ALA A 845 -25.23 29.28 -21.01
C ALA A 845 -25.15 27.80 -20.62
N GLY A 846 -25.53 27.49 -19.39
CA GLY A 846 -25.46 26.13 -18.88
C GLY A 846 -25.74 26.10 -17.39
N THR A 847 -24.90 25.36 -16.68
CA THR A 847 -24.70 25.49 -15.23
C THR A 847 -23.21 25.39 -15.03
N ASP A 848 -22.57 26.54 -15.01
CA ASP A 848 -21.13 26.68 -15.27
C ASP A 848 -20.35 26.89 -13.98
N THR A 849 -19.11 26.42 -13.97
CA THR A 849 -18.24 26.39 -12.78
C THR A 849 -17.00 27.23 -13.01
N ALA A 850 -16.73 28.18 -12.11
CA ALA A 850 -15.39 28.75 -11.95
C ALA A 850 -14.62 27.89 -10.94
N SER A 851 -13.44 27.40 -11.32
CA SER A 851 -12.60 26.53 -10.51
C SER A 851 -11.33 27.26 -10.07
N TYR A 852 -11.06 27.22 -8.77
CA TYR A 852 -9.86 27.74 -8.13
C TYR A 852 -8.97 26.62 -7.54
N LEU A 853 -9.22 25.37 -7.94
CA LEU A 853 -8.53 24.16 -7.46
C LEU A 853 -7.00 24.28 -7.49
N LEU A 854 -6.44 24.90 -8.54
CA LEU A 854 -4.99 25.07 -8.71
C LEU A 854 -4.44 26.41 -8.19
N ALA A 855 -5.22 27.22 -7.48
CA ALA A 855 -4.75 28.49 -6.92
C ALA A 855 -3.62 28.27 -5.88
N GLY A 856 -2.58 29.12 -5.93
CA GLY A 856 -1.40 29.01 -5.06
C GLY A 856 -1.62 29.40 -3.59
N GLY A 857 -2.86 29.67 -3.19
CA GLY A 857 -3.28 30.10 -1.86
C GLY A 857 -4.78 30.36 -1.81
N ALA A 858 -5.28 30.66 -0.60
CA ALA A 858 -6.71 30.91 -0.34
C ALA A 858 -7.33 31.99 -1.24
N VAL A 859 -8.57 31.75 -1.66
CA VAL A 859 -9.35 32.64 -2.52
C VAL A 859 -10.52 33.30 -1.80
N THR A 860 -10.96 34.44 -2.33
CA THR A 860 -12.14 35.19 -1.85
C THR A 860 -13.02 35.56 -3.04
N VAL A 861 -14.08 34.80 -3.27
CA VAL A 861 -14.84 34.83 -4.54
C VAL A 861 -16.33 34.98 -4.28
N SER A 862 -16.98 35.94 -4.97
CA SER A 862 -18.42 36.16 -4.89
C SER A 862 -19.09 36.17 -6.26
N LEU A 863 -20.09 35.30 -6.46
CA LEU A 863 -20.93 35.30 -7.66
C LEU A 863 -21.83 36.54 -7.75
N ALA A 864 -22.17 37.16 -6.61
CA ALA A 864 -22.89 38.43 -6.57
C ALA A 864 -22.10 39.62 -7.16
N ILE A 865 -20.79 39.50 -7.35
CA ILE A 865 -19.91 40.55 -7.91
C ILE A 865 -19.58 40.24 -9.37
N THR A 866 -20.37 40.80 -10.30
CA THR A 866 -20.20 40.63 -11.77
C THR A 866 -19.19 41.61 -12.40
N THR A 867 -18.27 42.14 -11.60
CA THR A 867 -17.18 43.04 -12.00
C THR A 867 -15.87 42.53 -11.40
N ALA A 868 -14.72 43.01 -11.91
CA ALA A 868 -13.41 42.71 -11.35
C ALA A 868 -13.40 42.74 -9.81
N GLN A 869 -13.10 41.60 -9.20
CA GLN A 869 -12.99 41.37 -7.76
C GLN A 869 -11.61 40.78 -7.45
N ASN A 870 -11.01 41.18 -6.34
CA ASN A 870 -9.73 40.61 -5.91
C ASN A 870 -9.99 39.23 -5.31
N THR A 871 -9.71 38.18 -6.07
CA THR A 871 -9.93 36.79 -5.71
C THR A 871 -8.84 36.23 -4.81
N GLY A 872 -7.80 37.00 -4.47
CA GLY A 872 -6.78 36.60 -3.50
C GLY A 872 -5.71 35.74 -4.14
N GLY A 873 -5.75 34.43 -3.90
CA GLY A 873 -4.78 33.45 -4.40
C GLY A 873 -4.71 33.30 -5.93
N ALA A 874 -5.65 33.88 -6.68
CA ALA A 874 -5.72 33.85 -8.15
C ALA A 874 -5.63 35.23 -8.83
N GLY A 875 -5.61 36.34 -8.06
CA GLY A 875 -5.46 37.70 -8.61
C GLY A 875 -6.76 38.52 -8.66
N THR A 876 -7.11 39.10 -9.83
CA THR A 876 -8.30 39.99 -9.96
C THR A 876 -9.28 39.59 -11.06
N ASP A 877 -10.22 38.71 -10.74
CA ASP A 877 -11.08 38.08 -11.74
C ASP A 877 -12.43 38.78 -11.94
N THR A 878 -13.04 38.58 -13.10
CA THR A 878 -14.40 38.99 -13.44
C THR A 878 -15.22 37.78 -13.84
N LEU A 879 -16.19 37.39 -13.00
CA LEU A 879 -17.06 36.23 -13.23
C LEU A 879 -18.41 36.68 -13.78
N THR A 880 -18.90 35.98 -14.81
CA THR A 880 -20.21 36.22 -15.42
C THR A 880 -20.84 34.91 -15.89
N ALA A 881 -22.16 34.72 -15.71
CA ALA A 881 -22.84 33.46 -16.04
C ALA A 881 -22.09 32.24 -15.48
N ILE A 882 -21.89 32.25 -14.16
CA ILE A 882 -21.29 31.17 -13.38
C ILE A 882 -22.27 30.90 -12.24
N GLU A 883 -22.70 29.65 -12.09
CA GLU A 883 -23.63 29.22 -11.04
C GLU A 883 -22.96 28.35 -9.98
N ARG A 884 -21.69 27.97 -10.21
CA ARG A 884 -20.93 27.08 -9.34
C ARG A 884 -19.52 27.63 -9.04
N LEU A 885 -19.08 27.46 -7.81
CA LEU A 885 -17.71 27.73 -7.37
C LEU A 885 -17.07 26.44 -6.86
N ILE A 886 -15.79 26.26 -7.17
CA ILE A 886 -14.89 25.32 -6.51
C ILE A 886 -13.72 26.14 -5.96
N GLY A 887 -13.44 25.97 -4.68
CA GLY A 887 -12.34 26.60 -3.95
C GLY A 887 -10.95 26.07 -4.31
N SER A 888 -9.99 26.48 -3.52
CA SER A 888 -8.60 26.03 -3.51
C SER A 888 -8.41 24.87 -2.50
N THR A 889 -7.18 24.54 -2.13
CA THR A 889 -6.90 23.64 -0.98
C THR A 889 -6.43 24.43 0.25
N PHE A 890 -6.95 25.64 0.42
CA PHE A 890 -6.67 26.55 1.53
C PHE A 890 -7.96 27.18 2.05
N ALA A 891 -7.94 27.72 3.27
CA ALA A 891 -9.08 28.35 3.93
C ALA A 891 -9.69 29.53 3.13
N ASP A 892 -10.74 29.26 2.38
CA ASP A 892 -11.36 30.15 1.41
C ASP A 892 -12.53 30.96 1.99
N VAL A 893 -12.94 32.00 1.26
CA VAL A 893 -14.18 32.74 1.50
C VAL A 893 -15.00 32.78 0.21
N LEU A 894 -16.04 31.95 0.15
CA LEU A 894 -16.84 31.74 -1.07
C LEU A 894 -18.28 32.22 -0.86
N THR A 895 -18.81 32.99 -1.82
CA THR A 895 -20.14 33.58 -1.72
C THR A 895 -20.95 33.38 -3.01
N GLY A 896 -22.17 32.88 -2.88
CA GLY A 896 -23.13 32.75 -3.97
C GLY A 896 -23.77 34.08 -4.39
N ASP A 897 -24.93 34.00 -5.04
CA ASP A 897 -25.69 35.15 -5.52
C ASP A 897 -27.17 35.11 -5.08
N SER A 898 -28.12 35.21 -6.00
CA SER A 898 -29.57 35.12 -5.73
C SER A 898 -30.26 34.00 -6.52
N LEU A 899 -29.46 33.11 -7.10
CA LEU A 899 -29.87 31.93 -7.85
C LEU A 899 -29.60 30.69 -6.99
N ALA A 900 -29.94 29.50 -7.50
CA ALA A 900 -29.54 28.26 -6.84
C ALA A 900 -28.09 27.93 -7.21
N ASN A 901 -27.15 28.10 -6.27
CA ASN A 901 -25.73 27.89 -6.50
C ASN A 901 -25.25 26.52 -5.97
N ARG A 902 -24.09 26.05 -6.45
CA ARG A 902 -23.28 25.06 -5.72
C ARG A 902 -21.89 25.59 -5.43
N ILE A 903 -21.45 25.46 -4.18
CA ILE A 903 -20.14 25.89 -3.70
C ILE A 903 -19.48 24.69 -3.02
N ASP A 904 -18.27 24.35 -3.47
CA ASP A 904 -17.36 23.37 -2.85
C ASP A 904 -16.13 24.13 -2.33
N GLY A 905 -15.85 24.07 -1.03
CA GLY A 905 -14.61 24.63 -0.43
C GLY A 905 -13.38 23.74 -0.67
N LEU A 906 -13.60 22.43 -0.77
CA LEU A 906 -12.61 21.36 -0.90
C LEU A 906 -11.78 21.10 0.36
N GLY A 907 -10.88 22.00 0.72
CA GLY A 907 -9.99 21.76 1.85
C GLY A 907 -9.36 23.03 2.39
N GLY A 908 -9.42 23.20 3.71
CA GLY A 908 -9.14 24.48 4.34
C GLY A 908 -9.87 24.58 5.66
N ASP A 909 -10.01 25.78 6.22
CA ASP A 909 -11.05 26.06 7.23
C ASP A 909 -11.94 27.12 6.57
N ASP A 910 -12.91 26.67 5.76
CA ASP A 910 -13.58 27.51 4.76
C ASP A 910 -14.74 28.32 5.33
N THR A 911 -15.04 29.47 4.73
CA THR A 911 -16.25 30.26 5.03
C THR A 911 -17.13 30.37 3.79
N ILE A 912 -18.29 29.72 3.81
CA ILE A 912 -19.19 29.61 2.65
C ILE A 912 -20.55 30.26 2.96
N GLU A 913 -20.96 31.22 2.13
CA GLU A 913 -22.27 31.87 2.19
C GLU A 913 -23.03 31.62 0.87
N GLY A 914 -24.14 30.89 0.93
CA GLY A 914 -24.94 30.58 -0.28
C GLY A 914 -25.59 31.80 -0.93
N GLY A 915 -25.89 32.84 -0.13
CA GLY A 915 -26.65 34.00 -0.58
C GLY A 915 -28.14 33.75 -0.42
N ALA A 916 -28.92 33.97 -1.49
CA ALA A 916 -30.35 33.73 -1.49
C ALA A 916 -30.76 32.72 -2.56
N GLY A 917 -31.19 31.52 -2.19
CA GLY A 917 -31.38 30.48 -3.20
C GLY A 917 -32.03 29.20 -2.73
N ALA A 918 -31.49 28.10 -3.24
CA ALA A 918 -31.78 26.73 -2.83
C ALA A 918 -30.50 25.96 -3.06
N ASP A 919 -29.52 26.26 -2.21
CA ASP A 919 -28.11 26.13 -2.56
C ASP A 919 -27.54 24.78 -2.11
N THR A 920 -26.45 24.35 -2.72
CA THR A 920 -25.69 23.18 -2.27
C THR A 920 -24.31 23.63 -1.83
N LEU A 921 -24.10 23.69 -0.53
CA LEU A 921 -22.89 24.18 0.11
C LEU A 921 -22.15 23.00 0.72
N ILE A 922 -20.86 22.90 0.43
CA ILE A 922 -19.97 21.85 0.91
C ILE A 922 -18.70 22.55 1.37
N GLY A 923 -18.32 22.45 2.64
CA GLY A 923 -16.98 22.85 3.11
C GLY A 923 -15.95 21.92 2.50
N GLY A 924 -15.59 20.86 3.21
CA GLY A 924 -14.88 19.73 2.62
C GLY A 924 -14.08 18.96 3.65
N THR A 925 -12.75 18.96 3.50
CA THR A 925 -11.81 18.46 4.51
C THR A 925 -11.24 19.62 5.31
N ASN A 926 -11.64 19.72 6.56
CA ASN A 926 -11.34 20.89 7.38
C ASN A 926 -10.02 20.81 8.16
N GLY A 927 -9.52 21.97 8.60
CA GLY A 927 -8.47 22.10 9.61
C GLY A 927 -9.01 22.02 11.04
N ALA A 928 -8.25 22.56 11.99
CA ALA A 928 -8.63 22.51 13.41
C ALA A 928 -9.68 23.57 13.80
N ALA A 929 -9.99 24.54 12.95
CA ALA A 929 -11.04 25.52 13.22
C ALA A 929 -12.42 25.03 12.73
N GLY A 930 -12.46 24.23 11.66
CA GLY A 930 -13.68 23.68 11.08
C GLY A 930 -14.32 24.61 10.05
N ASP A 931 -15.06 24.02 9.11
CA ASP A 931 -15.71 24.77 8.04
C ASP A 931 -16.93 25.53 8.58
N THR A 932 -17.14 26.75 8.09
CA THR A 932 -18.18 27.68 8.53
C THR A 932 -19.19 27.96 7.42
N VAL A 933 -20.45 27.58 7.65
CA VAL A 933 -21.57 28.09 6.84
C VAL A 933 -22.03 29.44 7.40
N SER A 934 -22.16 30.44 6.54
CA SER A 934 -22.55 31.81 6.90
C SER A 934 -23.90 32.19 6.29
N TYR A 935 -24.74 32.79 7.13
CA TYR A 935 -26.02 33.43 6.77
C TYR A 935 -26.03 34.91 7.13
N ALA A 936 -24.85 35.53 7.28
CA ALA A 936 -24.70 36.90 7.78
C ALA A 936 -25.43 37.97 6.94
N SER A 937 -25.63 37.73 5.64
CA SER A 937 -26.39 38.61 4.74
C SER A 937 -27.87 38.24 4.56
N ALA A 938 -28.35 37.16 5.21
CA ALA A 938 -29.73 36.67 5.07
C ALA A 938 -30.77 37.73 5.47
N SER A 939 -31.88 37.75 4.74
CA SER A 939 -32.89 38.83 4.83
C SER A 939 -34.03 38.58 5.84
N ALA A 940 -33.96 37.45 6.54
CA ALA A 940 -34.84 37.04 7.63
C ALA A 940 -34.10 36.02 8.52
N GLY A 941 -34.63 35.75 9.72
CA GLY A 941 -34.01 34.86 10.70
C GLY A 941 -34.06 33.40 10.27
N VAL A 942 -32.91 32.74 10.35
CA VAL A 942 -32.65 31.45 9.73
C VAL A 942 -32.91 30.26 10.65
N THR A 943 -33.07 29.08 10.07
CA THR A 943 -33.07 27.82 10.84
C THR A 943 -32.05 26.86 10.24
N VAL A 944 -30.95 26.64 10.95
CA VAL A 944 -29.80 25.85 10.50
C VAL A 944 -29.55 24.72 11.48
N LYS A 945 -29.31 23.52 10.94
CA LYS A 945 -28.90 22.35 11.69
C LYS A 945 -27.70 21.67 11.04
N LEU A 946 -26.68 21.37 11.84
CA LEU A 946 -25.52 20.56 11.48
C LEU A 946 -25.73 19.07 11.81
N GLY A 947 -24.87 18.20 11.29
CA GLY A 947 -24.75 16.80 11.70
C GLY A 947 -25.95 15.88 11.42
N THR A 948 -26.93 16.27 10.59
CA THR A 948 -27.93 15.32 10.08
C THR A 948 -27.37 14.54 8.90
N GLN A 949 -27.35 13.21 9.03
CA GLN A 949 -26.83 12.23 8.07
C GLN A 949 -26.73 12.72 6.61
N ASP A 950 -25.49 12.85 6.17
CA ASP A 950 -25.03 12.95 4.77
C ASP A 950 -25.63 14.07 3.92
N GLY A 951 -26.18 15.14 4.51
CA GLY A 951 -26.47 16.37 3.76
C GLY A 951 -27.36 16.19 2.53
N LEU A 952 -28.31 15.25 2.53
CA LEU A 952 -29.14 14.91 1.36
C LEU A 952 -30.58 15.44 1.40
N THR A 953 -30.97 16.15 2.47
CA THR A 953 -32.27 16.83 2.58
C THR A 953 -32.07 18.32 2.79
N ALA A 954 -32.53 19.12 1.84
CA ALA A 954 -32.55 20.57 1.96
C ALA A 954 -33.30 21.01 3.22
N GLN A 955 -32.65 21.81 4.05
CA GLN A 955 -33.30 22.49 5.17
C GLN A 955 -33.84 23.84 4.69
N ASN A 956 -35.09 24.15 5.04
CA ASN A 956 -35.64 25.47 4.80
C ASN A 956 -35.01 26.43 5.81
N THR A 957 -33.95 27.12 5.39
CA THR A 957 -33.17 28.04 6.21
C THR A 957 -33.85 29.40 6.35
N VAL A 958 -35.05 29.62 5.79
CA VAL A 958 -35.91 30.81 6.02
C VAL A 958 -35.17 32.14 5.90
N GLY A 959 -34.93 32.61 4.68
CA GLY A 959 -34.32 33.93 4.44
C GLY A 959 -32.92 33.86 3.85
N GLY A 960 -32.22 32.73 4.03
CA GLY A 960 -31.20 32.23 3.12
C GLY A 960 -31.87 31.51 1.94
N GLY A 961 -32.52 30.38 2.18
CA GLY A 961 -33.08 29.58 1.10
C GLY A 961 -33.71 28.25 1.52
N SER A 962 -33.42 27.24 0.72
CA SER A 962 -33.79 25.84 0.92
C SER A 962 -32.54 25.00 0.65
N ASP A 963 -31.62 25.05 1.60
CA ASP A 963 -30.21 24.80 1.34
C ASP A 963 -29.78 23.42 1.83
N VAL A 964 -28.81 22.86 1.12
CA VAL A 964 -28.24 21.53 1.31
C VAL A 964 -26.82 21.72 1.80
N LEU A 965 -26.52 21.29 3.03
CA LEU A 965 -25.24 21.50 3.69
C LEU A 965 -24.53 20.16 3.95
N SER A 966 -23.22 20.11 3.74
CA SER A 966 -22.35 18.98 4.09
C SER A 966 -20.94 19.47 4.46
N GLY A 967 -20.26 18.79 5.38
CA GLY A 967 -18.91 19.19 5.83
C GLY A 967 -18.89 20.61 6.41
N PHE A 968 -19.56 20.82 7.54
CA PHE A 968 -19.56 22.08 8.27
C PHE A 968 -19.63 21.82 9.77
N GLU A 969 -18.71 22.41 10.50
CA GLU A 969 -18.60 22.36 11.96
C GLU A 969 -19.14 23.64 12.60
N ASN A 970 -19.21 24.74 11.86
CA ASN A 970 -19.52 26.06 12.40
C ASN A 970 -20.67 26.73 11.65
N VAL A 971 -21.44 27.57 12.35
CA VAL A 971 -22.54 28.35 11.77
C VAL A 971 -22.47 29.80 12.22
N THR A 972 -22.52 30.73 11.26
CA THR A 972 -22.84 32.14 11.51
C THR A 972 -24.27 32.41 11.04
N GLY A 973 -25.11 32.90 11.94
CA GLY A 973 -26.48 33.35 11.69
C GLY A 973 -26.54 34.71 10.99
N SER A 974 -27.69 35.37 11.12
CA SER A 974 -28.13 36.55 10.38
C SER A 974 -28.22 37.80 11.27
N GLY A 975 -28.88 38.84 10.76
CA GLY A 975 -29.27 40.03 11.54
C GLY A 975 -30.70 39.98 12.07
N HIS A 976 -31.25 38.78 12.27
CA HIS A 976 -32.64 38.51 12.68
C HIS A 976 -32.75 37.28 13.59
N ASP A 977 -33.87 37.14 14.33
CA ASP A 977 -34.18 36.02 15.23
C ASP A 977 -33.94 34.62 14.62
N ASP A 978 -32.78 34.02 14.91
CA ASP A 978 -32.31 32.76 14.33
C ASP A 978 -32.56 31.53 15.20
N LYS A 979 -32.41 30.35 14.60
CA LYS A 979 -32.32 29.07 15.30
C LYS A 979 -31.17 28.21 14.76
N LEU A 980 -30.11 28.08 15.54
CA LEU A 980 -28.89 27.38 15.18
C LEU A 980 -28.73 26.12 16.03
N VAL A 981 -28.51 24.98 15.37
CA VAL A 981 -28.38 23.66 16.02
C VAL A 981 -27.09 22.98 15.54
N GLY A 982 -26.22 22.65 16.48
CA GLY A 982 -24.97 21.92 16.25
C GLY A 982 -25.17 20.42 16.02
N SER A 983 -24.09 19.67 16.23
CA SER A 983 -23.87 18.31 15.76
C SER A 983 -23.53 17.35 16.92
N SER A 984 -22.58 16.43 16.73
CA SER A 984 -21.93 15.68 17.81
C SER A 984 -20.41 15.95 17.90
N LEU A 985 -19.95 16.97 17.16
CA LEU A 985 -18.58 17.48 17.15
C LEU A 985 -18.57 18.82 17.89
N ALA A 986 -17.40 19.30 18.31
CA ALA A 986 -17.26 20.65 18.84
C ALA A 986 -17.56 21.68 17.74
N ASN A 987 -18.59 22.50 17.96
CA ASN A 987 -19.09 23.47 16.99
C ASN A 987 -18.97 24.92 17.50
N VAL A 988 -18.74 25.88 16.60
CA VAL A 988 -18.90 27.31 16.87
C VAL A 988 -20.22 27.79 16.26
N LEU A 989 -21.16 28.19 17.12
CA LEU A 989 -22.45 28.73 16.73
C LEU A 989 -22.53 30.21 17.12
N SER A 990 -22.72 31.10 16.15
CA SER A 990 -22.90 32.53 16.35
C SER A 990 -24.25 32.98 15.83
N GLY A 991 -25.15 33.45 16.70
CA GLY A 991 -26.46 34.01 16.33
C GLY A 991 -26.28 35.27 15.49
N GLY A 992 -25.95 36.39 16.13
CA GLY A 992 -25.50 37.60 15.46
C GLY A 992 -26.22 38.83 16.00
N ALA A 993 -27.39 39.13 15.46
CA ALA A 993 -28.28 40.13 16.04
C ALA A 993 -29.73 39.71 15.86
N GLY A 994 -30.47 39.53 16.94
CA GLY A 994 -31.78 38.91 16.89
C GLY A 994 -32.21 38.49 18.28
N ASN A 995 -33.24 37.66 18.40
CA ASN A 995 -33.48 36.91 19.63
C ASN A 995 -33.21 35.44 19.29
N ASP A 996 -31.96 35.05 19.42
CA ASP A 996 -31.43 33.87 18.73
C ASP A 996 -31.50 32.63 19.62
N THR A 997 -31.83 31.48 19.04
CA THR A 997 -31.88 30.19 19.77
C THR A 997 -30.70 29.31 19.36
N LEU A 998 -29.74 29.15 20.26
CA LEU A 998 -28.51 28.38 20.04
C LEU A 998 -28.55 27.07 20.83
N ASP A 999 -28.17 25.98 20.18
CA ASP A 999 -28.17 24.63 20.73
C ASP A 999 -26.96 23.87 20.19
N GLY A 1000 -25.89 23.77 20.98
CA GLY A 1000 -24.65 23.08 20.58
C GLY A 1000 -24.84 21.59 20.26
N LYS A 1001 -25.89 20.97 20.82
CA LYS A 1001 -26.09 19.52 20.89
C LYS A 1001 -25.01 18.84 21.74
N ALA A 1002 -24.04 18.16 21.14
CA ALA A 1002 -23.07 17.38 21.89
C ALA A 1002 -21.66 17.68 21.41
N GLY A 1003 -20.81 18.15 22.32
CA GLY A 1003 -19.46 18.59 21.98
C GLY A 1003 -18.93 19.52 23.07
N THR A 1004 -17.76 20.11 22.83
CA THR A 1004 -17.31 21.26 23.62
C THR A 1004 -17.58 22.49 22.77
N ASP A 1005 -18.83 22.95 22.75
CA ASP A 1005 -19.29 23.93 21.78
C ASP A 1005 -19.00 25.37 22.22
N ILE A 1006 -18.79 26.28 21.27
CA ILE A 1006 -18.71 27.72 21.53
C ILE A 1006 -20.02 28.36 21.06
N LEU A 1007 -20.77 28.93 21.99
CA LEU A 1007 -22.05 29.58 21.73
C LEU A 1007 -21.89 31.11 21.88
N ILE A 1008 -22.27 31.85 20.86
CA ILE A 1008 -22.17 33.30 20.77
C ILE A 1008 -23.55 33.85 20.42
N GLY A 1009 -24.24 34.48 21.37
CA GLY A 1009 -25.59 35.02 21.13
C GLY A 1009 -25.54 36.21 20.18
N GLY A 1010 -24.70 37.19 20.50
CA GLY A 1010 -24.53 38.43 19.76
C GLY A 1010 -25.31 39.57 20.41
N THR A 1011 -26.31 40.11 19.73
CA THR A 1011 -27.14 41.20 20.27
C THR A 1011 -28.64 40.94 20.17
N GLY A 1012 -29.24 40.58 21.31
CA GLY A 1012 -30.65 40.77 21.60
C GLY A 1012 -31.05 39.98 22.83
N ALA A 1013 -32.13 39.19 22.77
CA ALA A 1013 -32.58 38.39 23.90
C ALA A 1013 -32.38 36.90 23.60
N ASP A 1014 -31.15 36.43 23.82
CA ASP A 1014 -30.69 35.17 23.25
C ASP A 1014 -30.93 33.99 24.20
N VAL A 1015 -31.04 32.80 23.60
CA VAL A 1015 -31.58 31.60 24.23
C VAL A 1015 -30.62 30.43 23.98
N PHE A 1016 -29.91 30.02 25.04
CA PHE A 1016 -28.96 28.91 25.03
C PHE A 1016 -29.63 27.63 25.53
N HIS A 1017 -29.86 26.66 24.64
CA HIS A 1017 -30.60 25.42 24.89
C HIS A 1017 -29.71 24.24 25.30
N PHE A 1018 -29.98 23.68 26.47
CA PHE A 1018 -29.31 22.47 26.98
C PHE A 1018 -30.31 21.31 27.07
N HIS A 1019 -30.18 20.36 26.14
CA HIS A 1019 -31.07 19.18 26.01
C HIS A 1019 -30.33 17.89 25.60
N SER A 1020 -29.00 17.91 25.57
CA SER A 1020 -28.15 16.74 25.34
C SER A 1020 -27.79 16.04 26.65
N ALA A 1021 -27.26 14.82 26.57
CA ALA A 1021 -26.85 14.07 27.76
C ALA A 1021 -25.62 14.72 28.41
N LEU A 1022 -25.73 15.12 29.67
CA LEU A 1022 -24.67 15.82 30.39
C LEU A 1022 -23.42 14.91 30.57
N ASN A 1023 -22.24 15.43 30.22
CA ASN A 1023 -20.98 14.71 30.37
C ASN A 1023 -19.86 15.66 30.82
N ALA A 1024 -19.33 15.42 32.02
CA ALA A 1024 -18.39 16.32 32.71
C ALA A 1024 -17.01 16.51 32.05
N SER A 1025 -16.71 15.82 30.94
CA SER A 1025 -15.41 15.91 30.26
C SER A 1025 -15.46 16.07 28.74
N THR A 1026 -16.64 15.97 28.12
CA THR A 1026 -16.80 15.98 26.64
C THR A 1026 -18.08 16.66 26.14
N ASN A 1027 -18.93 17.16 27.05
CA ASN A 1027 -20.14 17.89 26.71
C ASN A 1027 -20.30 19.11 27.64
N VAL A 1028 -19.41 20.09 27.47
CA VAL A 1028 -19.29 21.28 28.32
C VAL A 1028 -19.13 22.53 27.46
N ASP A 1029 -20.23 23.22 27.23
CA ASP A 1029 -20.27 24.32 26.28
C ASP A 1029 -19.67 25.61 26.86
N HIS A 1030 -19.31 26.55 25.99
CA HIS A 1030 -18.78 27.85 26.34
C HIS A 1030 -19.65 28.96 25.74
N ILE A 1031 -20.51 29.54 26.58
CA ILE A 1031 -21.29 30.73 26.23
C ILE A 1031 -20.40 31.96 26.38
N SER A 1032 -20.07 32.60 25.26
CA SER A 1032 -18.98 33.58 25.21
C SER A 1032 -19.35 35.00 25.66
N ASP A 1033 -20.62 35.40 25.54
CA ASP A 1033 -21.04 36.81 25.53
C ASP A 1033 -22.33 37.14 26.31
N PHE A 1034 -22.91 36.16 27.02
CA PHE A 1034 -24.17 36.24 27.79
C PHE A 1034 -24.49 37.60 28.46
N GLU A 1035 -25.55 38.28 28.01
CA GLU A 1035 -26.03 39.56 28.54
C GLU A 1035 -27.03 39.40 29.71
N LEU A 1036 -26.66 39.93 30.89
CA LEU A 1036 -27.46 39.85 32.11
C LEU A 1036 -28.82 40.57 32.01
N GLY A 1037 -29.89 39.77 31.97
CA GLY A 1037 -31.27 40.25 32.03
C GLY A 1037 -31.92 40.45 30.66
N THR A 1038 -31.17 40.20 29.59
CA THR A 1038 -31.67 40.06 28.22
C THR A 1038 -31.69 38.58 27.85
N ASP A 1039 -30.57 37.87 28.09
CA ASP A 1039 -30.38 36.48 27.68
C ASP A 1039 -30.90 35.45 28.69
N ARG A 1040 -31.05 34.22 28.21
CA ARG A 1040 -31.59 33.07 28.95
C ARG A 1040 -30.90 31.76 28.62
N ILE A 1041 -30.76 30.93 29.66
CA ILE A 1041 -30.37 29.52 29.55
C ILE A 1041 -31.64 28.66 29.72
N GLU A 1042 -31.93 27.76 28.78
CA GLU A 1042 -33.06 26.83 28.90
C GLU A 1042 -32.58 25.40 29.10
N LEU A 1043 -33.17 24.73 30.09
CA LEU A 1043 -32.79 23.42 30.60
C LEU A 1043 -33.94 22.43 30.36
N GLU A 1044 -33.76 21.44 29.49
CA GLU A 1044 -34.83 20.47 29.20
C GLU A 1044 -35.07 19.54 30.40
N ASN A 1045 -36.30 19.44 30.89
CA ASN A 1045 -36.64 18.62 32.07
C ASN A 1045 -36.34 17.11 31.89
N ALA A 1046 -36.25 16.62 30.65
CA ALA A 1046 -35.89 15.24 30.34
C ALA A 1046 -34.44 14.91 30.70
N ILE A 1047 -33.54 15.90 30.60
CA ILE A 1047 -32.13 15.82 30.99
C ILE A 1047 -31.98 16.25 32.46
N PHE A 1048 -32.48 17.44 32.79
CA PHE A 1048 -32.40 18.05 34.11
C PHE A 1048 -33.53 17.54 35.02
N THR A 1049 -33.63 16.21 35.17
CA THR A 1049 -34.76 15.44 35.75
C THR A 1049 -35.29 15.84 37.15
N LYS A 1050 -34.60 16.71 37.90
CA LYS A 1050 -35.13 17.32 39.14
C LYS A 1050 -35.98 18.56 38.89
N LEU A 1051 -35.74 19.25 37.79
CA LEU A 1051 -36.43 20.48 37.38
C LEU A 1051 -37.76 20.11 36.72
N THR A 1052 -38.78 19.84 37.54
CA THR A 1052 -40.08 19.31 37.07
C THR A 1052 -41.16 20.37 36.84
N ALA A 1053 -40.87 21.64 37.14
CA ALA A 1053 -41.79 22.76 36.98
C ALA A 1053 -41.35 23.64 35.80
N LEU A 1054 -42.17 23.69 34.76
CA LEU A 1054 -41.90 24.44 33.53
C LEU A 1054 -41.93 25.97 33.75
N GLY A 1055 -41.13 26.70 32.96
CA GLY A 1055 -40.98 28.15 33.03
C GLY A 1055 -39.76 28.57 33.85
N THR A 1056 -39.83 29.75 34.48
CA THR A 1056 -38.69 30.27 35.27
C THR A 1056 -38.29 29.34 36.41
N LEU A 1057 -36.99 29.08 36.53
CA LEU A 1057 -36.40 28.22 37.57
C LEU A 1057 -36.82 28.68 38.97
N SER A 1058 -37.09 27.73 39.87
CA SER A 1058 -37.42 28.06 41.27
C SER A 1058 -36.26 28.77 41.94
N VAL A 1059 -36.55 29.73 42.83
CA VAL A 1059 -35.50 30.38 43.65
C VAL A 1059 -34.79 29.38 44.54
N ASP A 1060 -35.48 28.30 44.92
CA ASP A 1060 -34.99 27.23 45.80
C ASP A 1060 -34.11 26.21 45.05
N PHE A 1061 -33.89 26.36 43.73
CA PHE A 1061 -33.13 25.41 42.89
C PHE A 1061 -31.85 26.03 42.27
N PHE A 1062 -31.49 27.26 42.63
CA PHE A 1062 -30.38 28.00 42.04
C PHE A 1062 -29.51 28.70 43.09
N VAL A 1063 -28.19 28.52 43.00
CA VAL A 1063 -27.20 29.14 43.90
C VAL A 1063 -25.97 29.65 43.15
N ILE A 1064 -25.33 30.67 43.71
CA ILE A 1064 -24.04 31.21 43.26
C ILE A 1064 -22.95 30.88 44.29
N GLY A 1065 -21.81 30.41 43.79
CA GLY A 1065 -20.59 30.11 44.56
C GLY A 1065 -20.24 28.62 44.59
N THR A 1066 -19.21 28.29 45.38
CA THR A 1066 -18.54 26.98 45.35
C THR A 1066 -19.14 25.90 46.28
N LEU A 1067 -20.27 26.18 46.94
CA LEU A 1067 -20.92 25.28 47.89
C LEU A 1067 -22.44 25.44 47.82
N ALA A 1068 -23.18 24.34 47.58
CA ALA A 1068 -24.63 24.33 47.76
C ALA A 1068 -25.00 24.76 49.17
N ALA A 1069 -25.96 25.68 49.28
CA ALA A 1069 -26.43 26.25 50.53
C ALA A 1069 -27.45 25.33 51.23
N ASP A 1070 -28.27 24.59 50.47
CA ASP A 1070 -29.14 23.54 51.00
C ASP A 1070 -29.38 22.35 50.05
N ALA A 1071 -30.31 21.46 50.44
CA ALA A 1071 -30.56 20.16 49.80
C ALA A 1071 -31.31 20.21 48.46
N ASN A 1072 -31.61 21.42 47.95
CA ASN A 1072 -32.42 21.62 46.75
C ASN A 1072 -31.68 22.38 45.63
N ASP A 1073 -30.44 22.84 45.86
CA ASP A 1073 -29.64 23.61 44.91
C ASP A 1073 -29.18 22.75 43.72
N TYR A 1074 -30.08 22.53 42.76
CA TYR A 1074 -29.83 21.66 41.61
C TYR A 1074 -29.00 22.32 40.50
N VAL A 1075 -29.03 23.64 40.36
CA VAL A 1075 -28.22 24.42 39.41
C VAL A 1075 -27.27 25.33 40.17
N ILE A 1076 -25.97 25.19 39.93
CA ILE A 1076 -24.90 25.88 40.67
C ILE A 1076 -24.05 26.66 39.67
N TYR A 1077 -23.84 27.96 39.90
CA TYR A 1077 -22.91 28.80 39.16
C TYR A 1077 -21.70 29.17 40.02
N ASP A 1078 -20.50 28.74 39.61
CA ASP A 1078 -19.24 29.21 40.20
C ASP A 1078 -18.89 30.59 39.63
N ASP A 1079 -19.13 31.66 40.39
CA ASP A 1079 -18.84 33.04 39.98
C ASP A 1079 -17.34 33.36 39.89
N VAL A 1080 -16.48 32.50 40.45
CA VAL A 1080 -15.02 32.63 40.38
C VAL A 1080 -14.45 31.91 39.16
N GLY A 1081 -14.94 30.71 38.88
CA GLY A 1081 -14.50 29.86 37.76
C GLY A 1081 -15.29 30.03 36.46
N GLY A 1082 -16.49 30.61 36.51
CA GLY A 1082 -17.40 30.77 35.36
C GLY A 1082 -18.21 29.52 35.03
N ALA A 1083 -18.04 28.41 35.76
CA ALA A 1083 -18.63 27.12 35.43
C ALA A 1083 -20.07 26.96 35.94
N LEU A 1084 -20.93 26.35 35.12
CA LEU A 1084 -22.26 25.88 35.49
C LEU A 1084 -22.27 24.37 35.72
N TYR A 1085 -22.84 23.97 36.87
CA TYR A 1085 -23.00 22.59 37.27
C TYR A 1085 -24.46 22.24 37.53
N TYR A 1086 -24.82 20.98 37.23
CA TYR A 1086 -26.04 20.34 37.67
C TYR A 1086 -25.75 19.30 38.74
N ASP A 1087 -26.27 19.48 39.96
CA ASP A 1087 -26.23 18.48 41.03
C ASP A 1087 -27.53 17.67 41.05
N SER A 1088 -27.55 16.55 40.34
CA SER A 1088 -28.72 15.65 40.29
C SER A 1088 -29.15 15.06 41.64
N ASN A 1089 -28.31 15.12 42.68
CA ASN A 1089 -28.62 14.59 44.01
C ASN A 1089 -28.88 15.68 45.06
N GLY A 1090 -28.55 16.94 44.76
CA GLY A 1090 -28.79 18.12 45.60
C GLY A 1090 -28.04 18.10 46.93
N SER A 1091 -26.92 17.38 47.05
CA SER A 1091 -26.16 17.27 48.31
C SER A 1091 -24.98 18.22 48.41
N GLY A 1092 -24.60 18.88 47.31
CA GLY A 1092 -23.49 19.85 47.26
C GLY A 1092 -22.10 19.24 47.43
N ALA A 1093 -21.96 17.91 47.41
CA ALA A 1093 -20.72 17.22 47.71
C ALA A 1093 -20.53 15.93 46.90
N GLY A 1094 -19.89 16.05 45.73
CA GLY A 1094 -19.48 14.91 44.89
C GLY A 1094 -20.61 14.32 44.06
N GLY A 1095 -20.58 14.56 42.75
CA GLY A 1095 -21.60 14.08 41.80
C GLY A 1095 -22.27 15.16 40.95
N GLN A 1096 -21.88 16.42 41.11
CA GLN A 1096 -22.27 17.50 40.20
C GLN A 1096 -21.58 17.33 38.84
N VAL A 1097 -22.32 17.55 37.76
CA VAL A 1097 -21.83 17.47 36.37
C VAL A 1097 -21.74 18.88 35.81
N GLN A 1098 -20.55 19.28 35.34
CA GLN A 1098 -20.40 20.52 34.60
C GLN A 1098 -21.05 20.36 33.22
N PHE A 1099 -21.77 21.38 32.76
CA PHE A 1099 -22.44 21.36 31.46
C PHE A 1099 -22.20 22.63 30.63
N ALA A 1100 -21.78 23.72 31.25
CA ALA A 1100 -21.43 24.95 30.55
C ALA A 1100 -20.39 25.78 31.28
N THR A 1101 -19.86 26.78 30.59
CA THR A 1101 -18.99 27.86 31.07
C THR A 1101 -19.48 29.20 30.54
N LEU A 1102 -19.29 30.24 31.35
CA LEU A 1102 -19.62 31.63 31.07
C LEU A 1102 -18.49 32.54 31.57
N ALA A 1103 -18.56 33.83 31.21
CA ALA A 1103 -17.74 34.86 31.85
C ALA A 1103 -17.86 34.83 33.40
N THR A 1104 -16.79 35.23 34.09
CA THR A 1104 -16.72 35.23 35.56
C THR A 1104 -17.38 36.46 36.18
N GLY A 1105 -17.86 36.33 37.42
CA GLY A 1105 -18.47 37.43 38.18
C GLY A 1105 -19.85 37.89 37.69
N LEU A 1106 -20.55 37.09 36.87
CA LEU A 1106 -21.90 37.42 36.41
C LEU A 1106 -22.91 37.34 37.56
N ALA A 1107 -23.73 38.37 37.71
CA ALA A 1107 -24.80 38.41 38.71
C ALA A 1107 -26.07 37.67 38.23
N LEU A 1108 -25.92 36.39 37.89
CA LEU A 1108 -27.02 35.52 37.46
C LEU A 1108 -28.13 35.44 38.52
N THR A 1109 -29.35 35.10 38.09
CA THR A 1109 -30.46 34.84 39.01
C THR A 1109 -31.28 33.66 38.51
N ASN A 1110 -32.21 33.15 39.32
CA ASN A 1110 -33.16 32.15 38.86
C ASN A 1110 -34.02 32.61 37.65
N ALA A 1111 -34.11 33.93 37.39
CA ALA A 1111 -34.76 34.48 36.20
C ALA A 1111 -33.94 34.30 34.90
N SER A 1112 -32.63 34.09 35.01
CA SER A 1112 -31.72 33.78 33.88
C SER A 1112 -31.93 32.37 33.32
N PHE A 1113 -32.74 31.54 33.98
CA PHE A 1113 -32.97 30.14 33.61
C PHE A 1113 -34.45 29.87 33.30
N ALA A 1114 -34.73 29.10 32.26
CA ALA A 1114 -36.02 28.40 32.09
C ALA A 1114 -35.85 26.88 32.15
N VAL A 1115 -36.94 26.22 32.49
CA VAL A 1115 -37.14 24.78 32.40
C VAL A 1115 -38.20 24.53 31.33
N THR A 1116 -37.85 23.71 30.34
CA THR A 1116 -38.72 23.34 29.20
C THR A 1116 -39.14 21.88 29.26
#